data_AF-A0A7X3MGN8-F1
#
_entry.id   AF-A0A7X3MGN8-F1
#
_cell.length_a   1.000
_cell.length_b   1.000
_cell.length_c   1.000
_cell.angle_alpha   90.00
_cell.angle_beta   90.00
_cell.angle_gamma   90.00
#
_symmetry.space_group_name_H-M   'P 1'
#
loop_
_entity.id
_entity.type
_entity.pdbx_description
1 polymer ?
#
loop_
_entity_poly.entity_id
_entity_poly.type
_entity_poly.pdbx_seq_one_letter_code
_entity_poly.pdbx_strand_id
1 'polypeptide(L)'
;MSTTANTTAHYDFSKVSSTIVPDLTGNGYAGVIRGCDRGGAYMDTASVFGHELPVLTLTGGKEGGFLQLPDGILNTNEGFTLSFYAKLSPLSEYGVLFSFGMDECFYLSAMPKPDEKELILLSPCATGGGRSQERSLTPWFPIPANQWFHAAVSFSSGLPSHLTLYIDGKFCGSFEHPRMEASALNHCKECYFGYGVFAPIPLAASFSHIRIFSQVLKAEEIEALFQITPMMRLKLEAKRLEPLFAEPLENIITLPSEGQMGAKIRWRSLTPHVISDCGEFTRPKAKEPALTGALEATFFYDDCQITQVFQCQIKPLPEDFVIARTDAKQVVLPFPKHVTESFTLPLNGEKGSSFQWVSSRPDWLNHQGQLQKRPDRAPEKLTLTLTSSYGSASVTREFPVTILADCCRSLPVREYIPAAPTTDGVPKTQVKPAFIKQLRLTDSGVFYDNQKRCLNYLLFLDPDRMLYNFRKAFGFDTKGAVPPGGWEEPSGLLRGHSTGHYLSALAHAFASTGDCRFRRRADEIITELRRLQKTCHGEPEDFHTDCTPNNAGQSLWSRTPDTWGEGYLSAYSPDQFDLLEKFTPYATIWAPYYTLHKILAGLLDCFLLLQSDEALFCARGIGDWVCRRLSATTKEQRAAMWKLYIAGEYGGINESLAALYKVTGNPAYLKTAQMFDNPPLFDGLIHGRDPLKGIHANQHIPQIIGAMEIFRSTEDVRYYHLAKNFWELTVNRYMYSIGGVGRGENFREADILANHIESGRNCETCATYNMLKLTGMLYQYAPEHSPYMDYYERGLLNHIAASQNPVTKEGALNGVTYMLPIGPGAQKEYSNDYEDFTCCHGTGMENHVRYTEHIYHHGEDDSLYLNLFLPSVYHWEEKGVTLSLEGDFPSESFRLKINTDEPGGTILLNLNIRIPYWCQKTFRVAASNEPLPPMSGDGGYYRINRTFADGDFLTVSTPYALHLCYTNDAYEGYPAASLMYGPLVMTALSASTDWITLKLPPVLEDAFDIQWKKLPTLWYDDLEFIPSYAAHNRPYHTYFKIHLA
;
A
#
# COMPACT_ATOMS: atom_id res chain seq x y z
N MET A 1 -36.05 -19.95 -32.41
CA MET A 1 -36.53 -20.87 -31.37
C MET A 1 -35.50 -20.93 -30.26
N SER A 2 -35.92 -20.73 -29.00
CA SER A 2 -35.17 -20.98 -27.74
C SER A 2 -33.96 -20.09 -27.35
N THR A 3 -34.01 -18.76 -27.44
CA THR A 3 -33.03 -17.88 -26.73
C THR A 3 -33.47 -17.50 -25.31
N THR A 4 -34.74 -17.74 -24.94
CA THR A 4 -35.24 -17.44 -23.60
C THR A 4 -34.78 -18.43 -22.53
N ALA A 5 -34.27 -19.61 -22.89
CA ALA A 5 -33.93 -20.66 -21.92
C ALA A 5 -32.66 -20.35 -21.08
N ASN A 6 -31.75 -19.48 -21.57
CA ASN A 6 -30.44 -19.26 -20.95
C ASN A 6 -30.18 -17.78 -20.58
N THR A 7 -31.23 -16.94 -20.50
CA THR A 7 -31.10 -15.54 -20.04
C THR A 7 -31.27 -15.49 -18.52
N THR A 8 -30.20 -15.13 -17.82
CA THR A 8 -30.16 -15.02 -16.35
C THR A 8 -30.92 -13.80 -15.85
N ALA A 9 -30.75 -12.65 -16.50
CA ALA A 9 -31.44 -11.40 -16.14
C ALA A 9 -31.64 -10.50 -17.36
N HIS A 10 -32.72 -9.72 -17.36
CA HIS A 10 -33.04 -8.77 -18.44
C HIS A 10 -33.69 -7.49 -17.90
N TYR A 11 -33.05 -6.35 -18.16
CA TYR A 11 -33.49 -5.02 -17.74
C TYR A 11 -33.68 -4.12 -18.98
N ASP A 12 -34.93 -3.92 -19.39
CA ASP A 12 -35.30 -3.02 -20.50
C ASP A 12 -35.68 -1.60 -20.02
N PHE A 13 -35.75 -1.42 -18.71
CA PHE A 13 -36.15 -0.20 -18.01
C PHE A 13 -37.58 0.31 -18.29
N SER A 14 -38.48 -0.50 -18.87
CA SER A 14 -39.84 -0.08 -19.21
C SER A 14 -40.78 0.03 -18.00
N LYS A 15 -40.44 -0.61 -16.87
CA LYS A 15 -41.27 -0.73 -15.66
C LYS A 15 -40.58 -0.29 -14.38
N VAL A 16 -39.70 0.69 -14.45
CA VAL A 16 -38.97 1.21 -13.26
C VAL A 16 -39.94 1.86 -12.28
N SER A 17 -39.93 1.43 -11.01
CA SER A 17 -40.75 2.00 -9.94
C SER A 17 -39.88 2.72 -8.92
N SER A 18 -39.95 4.06 -8.90
CA SER A 18 -39.05 4.92 -8.12
C SER A 18 -37.57 4.64 -8.46
N THR A 19 -36.88 3.80 -7.70
CA THR A 19 -35.48 3.43 -7.91
C THR A 19 -35.29 1.95 -8.26
N ILE A 20 -36.35 1.12 -8.30
CA ILE A 20 -36.23 -0.32 -8.54
C ILE A 20 -36.41 -0.63 -10.03
N VAL A 21 -35.44 -1.34 -10.61
CA VAL A 21 -35.46 -1.82 -12.00
C VAL A 21 -35.83 -3.31 -12.00
N PRO A 22 -37.03 -3.69 -12.46
CA PRO A 22 -37.44 -5.09 -12.46
C PRO A 22 -36.63 -5.92 -13.45
N ASP A 23 -36.29 -7.14 -13.05
CA ASP A 23 -35.79 -8.19 -13.94
C ASP A 23 -36.96 -8.87 -14.66
N LEU A 24 -36.99 -8.78 -15.99
CA LEU A 24 -38.06 -9.30 -16.82
C LEU A 24 -38.01 -10.81 -17.05
N THR A 25 -36.94 -11.49 -16.66
CA THR A 25 -36.85 -12.95 -16.77
C THR A 25 -37.70 -13.66 -15.71
N GLY A 26 -38.00 -12.98 -14.60
CA GLY A 26 -38.70 -13.56 -13.45
C GLY A 26 -37.79 -14.32 -12.49
N ASN A 27 -36.47 -14.29 -12.69
CA ASN A 27 -35.48 -14.99 -11.86
C ASN A 27 -35.19 -14.29 -10.52
N GLY A 28 -35.80 -13.12 -10.28
CA GLY A 28 -35.72 -12.42 -9.00
C GLY A 28 -34.55 -11.46 -8.88
N TYR A 29 -33.84 -11.14 -9.97
CA TYR A 29 -32.67 -10.27 -9.93
C TYR A 29 -33.02 -8.78 -10.09
N ALA A 30 -33.99 -8.23 -9.36
CA ALA A 30 -34.32 -6.81 -9.49
C ALA A 30 -33.14 -5.88 -9.11
N GLY A 31 -32.82 -4.91 -9.97
CA GLY A 31 -31.78 -3.91 -9.76
C GLY A 31 -32.28 -2.66 -9.02
N VAL A 32 -31.36 -1.85 -8.51
CA VAL A 32 -31.62 -0.60 -7.79
C VAL A 32 -30.78 0.53 -8.36
N ILE A 33 -31.41 1.62 -8.79
CA ILE A 33 -30.74 2.85 -9.20
C ILE A 33 -30.34 3.64 -7.95
N ARG A 34 -29.07 4.02 -7.87
CA ARG A 34 -28.50 4.83 -6.79
C ARG A 34 -28.24 6.25 -7.27
N GLY A 35 -28.37 7.23 -6.37
CA GLY A 35 -28.10 8.65 -6.64
C GLY A 35 -29.25 9.42 -7.31
N CYS A 36 -30.44 8.83 -7.47
CA CYS A 36 -31.62 9.53 -8.01
C CYS A 36 -32.07 10.72 -7.15
N ASP A 37 -31.97 10.57 -5.82
CA ASP A 37 -32.36 11.56 -4.81
C ASP A 37 -31.58 12.88 -4.90
N ARG A 38 -30.35 12.82 -5.43
CA ARG A 38 -29.47 13.98 -5.66
C ARG A 38 -29.34 14.38 -7.14
N GLY A 39 -30.18 13.84 -8.01
CA GLY A 39 -30.16 14.13 -9.45
C GLY A 39 -29.03 13.45 -10.23
N GLY A 40 -28.34 12.48 -9.62
CA GLY A 40 -27.23 11.75 -10.23
C GLY A 40 -27.63 10.71 -11.28
N ALA A 41 -28.89 10.26 -11.26
CA ALA A 41 -29.45 9.35 -12.25
C ALA A 41 -30.95 9.57 -12.44
N TYR A 42 -31.44 9.43 -13.67
CA TYR A 42 -32.85 9.56 -14.00
C TYR A 42 -33.23 8.71 -15.22
N MET A 43 -34.53 8.40 -15.33
CA MET A 43 -35.10 7.71 -16.48
C MET A 43 -35.46 8.71 -17.58
N ASP A 44 -35.18 8.35 -18.83
CA ASP A 44 -35.51 9.14 -20.02
C ASP A 44 -35.97 8.21 -21.16
N THR A 45 -36.40 8.79 -22.28
CA THR A 45 -36.65 8.09 -23.54
C THR A 45 -35.65 8.58 -24.58
N ALA A 46 -34.97 7.66 -25.27
CA ALA A 46 -34.05 8.02 -26.33
C ALA A 46 -34.24 7.15 -27.58
N SER A 47 -33.94 7.74 -28.73
CA SER A 47 -33.84 7.01 -30.00
C SER A 47 -32.55 6.17 -30.02
N VAL A 48 -32.66 4.92 -29.58
CA VAL A 48 -31.58 3.93 -29.61
C VAL A 48 -31.67 3.20 -30.95
N PHE A 49 -30.75 3.52 -31.87
CA PHE A 49 -30.73 2.92 -33.21
C PHE A 49 -32.08 2.98 -33.96
N GLY A 50 -32.81 4.10 -33.82
CA GLY A 50 -34.07 4.35 -34.53
C GLY A 50 -35.31 3.79 -33.83
N HIS A 51 -35.14 3.15 -32.67
CA HIS A 51 -36.22 2.73 -31.79
C HIS A 51 -36.29 3.67 -30.59
N GLU A 52 -37.48 4.17 -30.27
CA GLU A 52 -37.71 4.92 -29.05
C GLU A 52 -37.75 3.94 -27.86
N LEU A 53 -36.69 3.92 -27.05
CA LEU A 53 -36.53 3.00 -25.92
C LEU A 53 -36.41 3.79 -24.61
N PRO A 54 -36.93 3.23 -23.49
CA PRO A 54 -36.59 3.70 -22.15
C PRO A 54 -35.08 3.54 -21.89
N VAL A 55 -34.47 4.55 -21.30
CA VAL A 55 -33.04 4.57 -20.98
C VAL A 55 -32.81 5.08 -19.56
N LEU A 56 -31.87 4.44 -18.87
CA LEU A 56 -31.33 4.96 -17.62
C LEU A 56 -30.18 5.90 -17.95
N THR A 57 -30.28 7.17 -17.56
CA THR A 57 -29.23 8.17 -17.75
C THR A 57 -28.53 8.48 -16.43
N LEU A 58 -27.21 8.40 -16.43
CA LEU A 58 -26.31 8.71 -15.32
C LEU A 58 -25.58 10.01 -15.64
N THR A 59 -25.57 10.96 -14.72
CA THR A 59 -24.97 12.29 -14.96
C THR A 59 -23.45 12.30 -14.81
N GLY A 60 -22.89 11.28 -14.17
CA GLY A 60 -21.47 11.18 -13.84
C GLY A 60 -20.99 12.16 -12.77
N GLY A 61 -19.70 12.05 -12.41
CA GLY A 61 -19.07 12.88 -11.39
C GLY A 61 -19.40 12.45 -9.96
N LYS A 62 -18.92 13.20 -8.96
CA LYS A 62 -19.01 12.84 -7.53
C LYS A 62 -20.45 12.67 -7.03
N GLU A 63 -21.39 13.44 -7.59
CA GLU A 63 -22.82 13.36 -7.27
C GLU A 63 -23.59 12.41 -8.20
N GLY A 64 -22.91 11.81 -9.19
CA GLY A 64 -23.50 10.90 -10.15
C GLY A 64 -24.16 9.67 -9.50
N GLY A 65 -25.09 9.08 -10.24
CA GLY A 65 -25.79 7.85 -9.88
C GLY A 65 -25.28 6.66 -10.70
N PHE A 66 -25.74 5.46 -10.33
CA PHE A 66 -25.37 4.21 -10.98
C PHE A 66 -26.44 3.14 -10.78
N LEU A 67 -26.41 2.08 -11.56
CA LEU A 67 -27.31 0.93 -11.38
C LEU A 67 -26.60 -0.17 -10.61
N GLN A 68 -27.18 -0.58 -9.49
CA GLN A 68 -26.74 -1.73 -8.69
C GLN A 68 -27.61 -2.95 -9.02
N LEU A 69 -26.97 -4.04 -9.43
CA LEU A 69 -27.59 -5.34 -9.59
C LEU A 69 -27.42 -6.17 -8.31
N PRO A 70 -28.32 -7.12 -8.04
CA PRO A 70 -28.25 -7.95 -6.83
C PRO A 70 -27.03 -8.87 -6.83
N ASP A 71 -26.56 -9.19 -5.63
CA ASP A 71 -25.45 -10.11 -5.42
C ASP A 71 -25.80 -11.50 -5.96
N GLY A 72 -24.79 -12.16 -6.55
CA GLY A 72 -24.90 -13.50 -7.10
C GLY A 72 -25.74 -13.62 -8.36
N ILE A 73 -25.91 -12.52 -9.09
CA ILE A 73 -26.52 -12.51 -10.42
C ILE A 73 -25.76 -13.36 -11.45
N LEU A 74 -24.47 -13.61 -11.24
CA LEU A 74 -23.70 -14.57 -12.02
C LEU A 74 -23.64 -15.93 -11.30
N ASN A 75 -24.05 -16.97 -12.02
CA ASN A 75 -23.95 -18.36 -11.61
C ASN A 75 -23.84 -19.25 -12.86
N THR A 76 -22.61 -19.63 -13.22
CA THR A 76 -22.33 -20.40 -14.43
C THR A 76 -21.17 -21.39 -14.24
N ASN A 77 -21.29 -22.54 -14.90
CA ASN A 77 -20.21 -23.52 -15.03
C ASN A 77 -19.55 -23.47 -16.43
N GLU A 78 -20.16 -22.81 -17.42
CA GLU A 78 -19.74 -22.81 -18.83
C GLU A 78 -19.40 -21.39 -19.36
N GLY A 79 -19.24 -20.42 -18.47
CA GLY A 79 -19.01 -19.02 -18.81
C GLY A 79 -20.29 -18.21 -18.97
N PHE A 80 -20.18 -16.92 -19.24
CA PHE A 80 -21.33 -16.03 -19.38
C PHE A 80 -21.09 -14.96 -20.44
N THR A 81 -22.19 -14.35 -20.89
CA THR A 81 -22.18 -13.19 -21.79
C THR A 81 -23.03 -12.08 -21.21
N LEU A 82 -22.48 -10.86 -21.14
CA LEU A 82 -23.25 -9.64 -20.91
C LEU A 82 -23.53 -8.96 -22.24
N SER A 83 -24.73 -8.41 -22.40
CA SER A 83 -25.13 -7.64 -23.58
C SER A 83 -25.93 -6.41 -23.16
N PHE A 84 -25.62 -5.24 -23.69
CA PHE A 84 -26.37 -4.01 -23.38
C PHE A 84 -26.18 -2.94 -24.46
N TYR A 85 -27.08 -1.97 -24.50
CA TYR A 85 -26.88 -0.73 -25.26
C TYR A 85 -26.37 0.35 -24.32
N ALA A 86 -25.36 1.10 -24.76
CA ALA A 86 -24.79 2.20 -24.01
C ALA A 86 -24.52 3.42 -24.90
N LYS A 87 -24.54 4.60 -24.29
CA LYS A 87 -24.07 5.86 -24.86
C LYS A 87 -23.25 6.59 -23.80
N LEU A 88 -22.02 6.97 -24.12
CA LEU A 88 -21.10 7.62 -23.18
C LEU A 88 -20.95 9.09 -23.51
N SER A 89 -20.90 9.94 -22.49
CA SER A 89 -20.43 11.32 -22.66
C SER A 89 -18.90 11.37 -22.81
N PRO A 90 -18.32 12.43 -23.40
CA PRO A 90 -16.88 12.61 -23.46
C PRO A 90 -16.26 12.52 -22.07
N LEU A 91 -15.17 11.77 -21.95
CA LEU A 91 -14.51 11.50 -20.69
C LEU A 91 -13.34 12.46 -20.47
N SER A 92 -13.18 12.97 -19.25
CA SER A 92 -11.99 13.70 -18.82
C SER A 92 -10.96 12.81 -18.12
N GLU A 93 -11.41 11.67 -17.60
CA GLU A 93 -10.64 10.72 -16.80
C GLU A 93 -11.14 9.29 -17.02
N TYR A 94 -10.48 8.32 -16.40
CA TYR A 94 -10.81 6.90 -16.47
C TYR A 94 -12.19 6.59 -15.86
N GLY A 95 -12.93 5.68 -16.48
CA GLY A 95 -14.24 5.22 -16.01
C GLY A 95 -14.51 3.75 -16.33
N VAL A 96 -15.64 3.23 -15.83
CA VAL A 96 -16.06 1.84 -16.07
C VAL A 96 -17.56 1.77 -16.40
N LEU A 97 -17.91 1.00 -17.44
CA LEU A 97 -19.30 0.85 -17.87
C LEU A 97 -20.06 -0.15 -17.02
N PHE A 98 -19.42 -1.25 -16.67
CA PHE A 98 -19.91 -2.18 -15.65
C PHE A 98 -18.73 -2.77 -14.89
N SER A 99 -18.99 -3.23 -13.67
CA SER A 99 -18.02 -3.88 -12.81
C SER A 99 -18.72 -4.92 -11.96
N PHE A 100 -18.32 -6.18 -12.11
CA PHE A 100 -18.91 -7.34 -11.45
C PHE A 100 -17.83 -8.01 -10.61
N GLY A 101 -18.08 -8.15 -9.31
CA GLY A 101 -17.12 -8.71 -8.36
C GLY A 101 -16.10 -7.69 -7.84
N MET A 102 -15.51 -8.01 -6.69
CA MET A 102 -14.46 -7.21 -6.05
C MET A 102 -13.10 -7.90 -6.15
N ASP A 103 -13.01 -9.12 -5.59
CA ASP A 103 -11.76 -9.88 -5.49
C ASP A 103 -11.39 -10.56 -6.81
N GLU A 104 -12.35 -11.27 -7.37
CA GLU A 104 -12.35 -11.66 -8.77
C GLU A 104 -13.25 -10.64 -9.45
N CYS A 105 -12.66 -9.77 -10.27
CA CYS A 105 -13.38 -8.65 -10.86
C CYS A 105 -13.35 -8.73 -12.37
N PHE A 106 -14.52 -8.57 -12.99
CA PHE A 106 -14.70 -8.45 -14.42
C PHE A 106 -15.44 -7.17 -14.74
N TYR A 107 -14.87 -6.36 -15.61
CA TYR A 107 -15.35 -5.01 -15.89
C TYR A 107 -15.03 -4.58 -17.32
N LEU A 108 -15.76 -3.58 -17.79
CA LEU A 108 -15.49 -2.91 -19.06
C LEU A 108 -14.95 -1.52 -18.77
N SER A 109 -13.65 -1.34 -18.97
CA SER A 109 -12.94 -0.08 -18.80
C SER A 109 -13.23 0.89 -19.94
N ALA A 110 -13.25 2.18 -19.63
CA ALA A 110 -13.33 3.29 -20.57
C ALA A 110 -12.30 4.37 -20.24
N MET A 111 -11.58 4.86 -21.25
CA MET A 111 -10.66 6.00 -21.08
C MET A 111 -10.76 6.98 -22.26
N PRO A 112 -10.51 8.28 -22.08
CA PRO A 112 -10.38 9.20 -23.21
C PRO A 112 -9.19 8.81 -24.08
N LYS A 113 -9.35 8.84 -25.41
CA LYS A 113 -8.23 8.65 -26.33
C LYS A 113 -7.35 9.91 -26.30
N PRO A 114 -6.04 9.80 -26.00
CA PRO A 114 -5.12 10.93 -26.12
C PRO A 114 -5.20 11.52 -27.54
N ASP A 115 -5.22 12.85 -27.62
CA ASP A 115 -5.27 13.64 -28.87
C ASP A 115 -6.58 13.61 -29.69
N GLU A 116 -7.55 12.73 -29.36
CA GLU A 116 -8.84 12.64 -30.04
C GLU A 116 -10.00 12.62 -29.02
N LYS A 117 -10.35 13.80 -28.49
CA LYS A 117 -11.34 13.97 -27.40
C LYS A 117 -12.75 13.45 -27.69
N GLU A 118 -13.07 13.22 -28.97
CA GLU A 118 -14.35 12.66 -29.41
C GLU A 118 -14.38 11.12 -29.38
N LEU A 119 -13.25 10.46 -29.10
CA LEU A 119 -13.14 9.01 -28.99
C LEU A 119 -12.88 8.54 -27.56
N ILE A 120 -13.54 7.45 -27.20
CA ILE A 120 -13.38 6.73 -25.95
C ILE A 120 -12.82 5.34 -26.27
N LEU A 121 -11.78 4.93 -25.57
CA LEU A 121 -11.20 3.59 -25.69
C LEU A 121 -11.86 2.65 -24.69
N LEU A 122 -12.33 1.49 -25.17
CA LEU A 122 -12.93 0.43 -24.37
C LEU A 122 -12.02 -0.80 -24.30
N SER A 123 -11.98 -1.44 -23.13
CA SER A 123 -11.32 -2.74 -22.99
C SER A 123 -12.01 -3.57 -21.91
N PRO A 124 -12.43 -4.82 -22.22
CA PRO A 124 -12.82 -5.74 -21.18
C PRO A 124 -11.57 -6.10 -20.37
N CYS A 125 -11.73 -6.10 -19.06
CA CYS A 125 -10.69 -6.39 -18.11
C CYS A 125 -11.17 -7.48 -17.16
N ALA A 126 -10.29 -8.39 -16.81
CA ALA A 126 -10.49 -9.33 -15.72
C ALA A 126 -9.25 -9.36 -14.82
N THR A 127 -9.48 -9.52 -13.53
CA THR A 127 -8.41 -9.73 -12.56
C THR A 127 -8.83 -10.70 -11.47
N GLY A 128 -8.02 -11.75 -11.29
CA GLY A 128 -8.15 -12.72 -10.20
C GLY A 128 -7.38 -12.31 -8.93
N GLY A 129 -7.16 -11.01 -8.72
CA GLY A 129 -6.25 -10.59 -7.66
C GLY A 129 -5.82 -9.12 -7.58
N GLY A 130 -6.47 -8.19 -8.29
CA GLY A 130 -6.02 -6.81 -8.38
C GLY A 130 -5.15 -6.47 -9.59
N ARG A 131 -4.72 -5.21 -9.69
CA ARG A 131 -4.09 -4.67 -10.91
C ARG A 131 -2.83 -5.41 -11.35
N SER A 132 -2.06 -5.99 -10.44
CA SER A 132 -0.87 -6.81 -10.77
C SER A 132 -1.20 -8.09 -11.56
N GLN A 133 -2.44 -8.58 -11.45
CA GLN A 133 -2.94 -9.78 -12.13
C GLN A 133 -3.94 -9.44 -13.23
N GLU A 134 -4.19 -8.15 -13.48
CA GLU A 134 -5.11 -7.72 -14.53
C GLU A 134 -4.63 -8.19 -15.91
N ARG A 135 -5.60 -8.61 -16.70
CA ARG A 135 -5.46 -8.77 -18.14
C ARG A 135 -6.57 -7.98 -18.81
N SER A 136 -6.22 -7.34 -19.92
CA SER A 136 -7.12 -6.51 -20.70
C SER A 136 -6.84 -6.70 -22.19
N LEU A 137 -7.84 -6.42 -23.02
CA LEU A 137 -7.66 -6.39 -24.46
C LEU A 137 -6.65 -5.30 -24.84
N THR A 138 -5.63 -5.66 -25.64
CA THR A 138 -4.62 -4.73 -26.16
C THR A 138 -4.43 -4.98 -27.67
N PRO A 139 -4.60 -3.96 -28.53
CA PRO A 139 -4.96 -2.57 -28.21
C PRO A 139 -6.43 -2.43 -27.73
N TRP A 140 -6.74 -1.33 -27.04
CA TRP A 140 -8.10 -1.00 -26.63
C TRP A 140 -8.95 -0.57 -27.83
N PHE A 141 -10.24 -0.87 -27.81
CA PHE A 141 -11.14 -0.64 -28.93
C PHE A 141 -11.76 0.77 -28.90
N PRO A 142 -11.57 1.62 -29.93
CA PRO A 142 -12.12 2.97 -29.95
C PRO A 142 -13.61 3.01 -30.31
N ILE A 143 -14.38 3.86 -29.62
CA ILE A 143 -15.77 4.18 -29.94
C ILE A 143 -16.00 5.71 -29.90
N PRO A 144 -16.95 6.24 -30.68
CA PRO A 144 -17.30 7.65 -30.62
C PRO A 144 -18.10 8.01 -29.36
N ALA A 145 -17.75 9.13 -28.72
CA ALA A 145 -18.54 9.71 -27.65
C ALA A 145 -19.90 10.21 -28.18
N ASN A 146 -20.88 10.30 -27.28
CA ASN A 146 -22.25 10.73 -27.53
C ASN A 146 -23.03 9.92 -28.58
N GLN A 147 -22.56 8.72 -28.93
CA GLN A 147 -23.27 7.80 -29.83
C GLN A 147 -23.68 6.51 -29.12
N TRP A 148 -24.84 5.98 -29.50
CA TRP A 148 -25.27 4.66 -29.03
C TRP A 148 -24.46 3.56 -29.71
N PHE A 149 -24.04 2.60 -28.90
CA PHE A 149 -23.45 1.34 -29.34
C PHE A 149 -24.09 0.18 -28.57
N HIS A 150 -24.09 -0.99 -29.19
CA HIS A 150 -24.36 -2.25 -28.50
C HIS A 150 -23.03 -2.89 -28.12
N ALA A 151 -22.91 -3.37 -26.88
CA ALA A 151 -21.75 -4.13 -26.45
C ALA A 151 -22.20 -5.50 -25.99
N ALA A 152 -21.46 -6.53 -26.40
CA ALA A 152 -21.53 -7.85 -25.80
C ALA A 152 -20.13 -8.30 -25.36
N VAL A 153 -20.01 -8.75 -24.12
CA VAL A 153 -18.74 -9.20 -23.55
C VAL A 153 -18.92 -10.60 -22.97
N SER A 154 -18.11 -11.54 -23.44
CA SER A 154 -18.16 -12.93 -23.02
C SER A 154 -16.92 -13.31 -22.21
N PHE A 155 -17.10 -14.17 -21.21
CA PHE A 155 -16.02 -14.74 -20.42
C PHE A 155 -16.24 -16.25 -20.27
N SER A 156 -15.28 -17.08 -20.69
CA SER A 156 -15.42 -18.53 -20.72
C SER A 156 -15.01 -19.21 -19.40
N SER A 157 -15.40 -20.47 -19.22
CA SER A 157 -14.79 -21.36 -18.22
C SER A 157 -13.57 -22.08 -18.81
N GLY A 158 -12.68 -22.59 -17.94
CA GLY A 158 -11.44 -23.29 -18.28
C GLY A 158 -10.24 -22.36 -18.33
N LEU A 159 -9.15 -22.68 -17.61
CA LEU A 159 -7.89 -21.95 -17.70
C LEU A 159 -6.99 -22.49 -18.82
N PRO A 160 -6.37 -21.63 -19.65
CA PRO A 160 -6.57 -20.18 -19.70
C PRO A 160 -7.95 -19.82 -20.26
N SER A 161 -8.61 -18.84 -19.64
CA SER A 161 -9.99 -18.48 -20.00
C SER A 161 -10.03 -17.34 -21.01
N HIS A 162 -10.95 -17.44 -21.97
CA HIS A 162 -11.11 -16.45 -23.03
C HIS A 162 -12.10 -15.36 -22.64
N LEU A 163 -11.66 -14.11 -22.81
CA LEU A 163 -12.51 -12.93 -22.76
C LEU A 163 -12.62 -12.33 -24.15
N THR A 164 -13.85 -12.05 -24.57
CA THR A 164 -14.12 -11.56 -25.92
C THR A 164 -15.04 -10.33 -25.89
N LEU A 165 -14.63 -9.29 -26.60
CA LEU A 165 -15.44 -8.09 -26.83
C LEU A 165 -16.10 -8.14 -28.20
N TYR A 166 -17.40 -7.84 -28.23
CA TYR A 166 -18.16 -7.55 -29.43
C TYR A 166 -18.80 -6.18 -29.30
N ILE A 167 -18.75 -5.38 -30.37
CA ILE A 167 -19.43 -4.09 -30.48
C ILE A 167 -20.33 -4.13 -31.72
N ASP A 168 -21.59 -3.75 -31.55
CA ASP A 168 -22.62 -3.74 -32.60
C ASP A 168 -22.76 -5.07 -33.35
N GLY A 169 -22.66 -6.17 -32.60
CA GLY A 169 -22.74 -7.53 -33.13
C GLY A 169 -21.46 -8.04 -33.81
N LYS A 170 -20.39 -7.23 -33.93
CA LYS A 170 -19.11 -7.67 -34.54
C LYS A 170 -18.03 -7.93 -33.50
N PHE A 171 -17.19 -8.92 -33.79
CA PHE A 171 -16.01 -9.28 -32.98
C PHE A 171 -14.96 -8.16 -33.03
N CYS A 172 -14.53 -7.69 -31.86
CA CYS A 172 -13.54 -6.62 -31.72
C CYS A 172 -12.17 -7.13 -31.26
N GLY A 173 -12.14 -8.24 -30.52
CA GLY A 173 -10.90 -8.85 -30.04
C GLY A 173 -11.14 -9.76 -28.85
N SER A 174 -10.14 -10.62 -28.58
CA SER A 174 -10.13 -11.50 -27.43
C SER A 174 -8.74 -11.62 -26.83
N PHE A 175 -8.67 -12.00 -25.56
CA PHE A 175 -7.43 -12.36 -24.89
C PHE A 175 -7.68 -13.49 -23.89
N GLU A 176 -6.59 -14.12 -23.46
CA GLU A 176 -6.60 -15.21 -22.49
C GLU A 176 -6.20 -14.72 -21.10
N HIS A 177 -6.99 -15.08 -20.08
CA HIS A 177 -6.68 -14.88 -18.69
C HIS A 177 -6.14 -16.19 -18.09
N PRO A 178 -4.84 -16.24 -17.69
CA PRO A 178 -4.19 -17.50 -17.31
C PRO A 178 -4.54 -17.98 -15.90
N ARG A 179 -5.18 -17.15 -15.08
CA ARG A 179 -5.39 -17.40 -13.63
C ARG A 179 -6.81 -17.17 -13.13
N MET A 180 -7.74 -16.78 -14.01
CA MET A 180 -9.13 -16.48 -13.65
C MET A 180 -10.01 -16.92 -14.81
N GLU A 181 -11.09 -17.58 -14.48
CA GLU A 181 -12.10 -18.06 -15.42
C GLU A 181 -13.47 -17.55 -14.96
N ALA A 182 -14.51 -17.71 -15.77
CA ALA A 182 -15.82 -17.15 -15.45
C ALA A 182 -16.47 -17.69 -14.16
N SER A 183 -16.18 -18.93 -13.77
CA SER A 183 -16.72 -19.56 -12.55
C SER A 183 -16.28 -18.84 -11.27
N ALA A 184 -15.15 -18.14 -11.32
CA ALA A 184 -14.65 -17.23 -10.28
C ALA A 184 -15.70 -16.17 -9.87
N LEU A 185 -16.54 -15.76 -10.83
CA LEU A 185 -17.57 -14.77 -10.59
C LEU A 185 -18.90 -15.37 -10.12
N ASN A 186 -18.96 -16.66 -9.83
CA ASN A 186 -20.15 -17.26 -9.24
C ASN A 186 -20.42 -16.64 -7.88
N HIS A 187 -21.66 -16.21 -7.67
CA HIS A 187 -22.08 -15.50 -6.46
C HIS A 187 -21.38 -14.14 -6.25
N CYS A 188 -20.85 -13.53 -7.32
CA CYS A 188 -20.15 -12.25 -7.22
C CYS A 188 -21.01 -11.15 -6.60
N LYS A 189 -20.40 -10.36 -5.72
CA LYS A 189 -21.02 -9.19 -5.08
C LYS A 189 -20.66 -7.93 -5.84
N GLU A 190 -21.33 -6.83 -5.51
CA GLU A 190 -20.98 -5.50 -6.03
C GLU A 190 -21.05 -5.44 -7.58
N CYS A 191 -22.21 -5.83 -8.12
CA CYS A 191 -22.47 -5.80 -9.56
C CYS A 191 -23.05 -4.45 -9.95
N TYR A 192 -22.30 -3.64 -10.69
CA TYR A 192 -22.67 -2.26 -11.01
C TYR A 192 -22.63 -1.97 -12.50
N PHE A 193 -23.46 -1.03 -12.93
CA PHE A 193 -23.39 -0.34 -14.22
C PHE A 193 -23.20 1.16 -14.01
N GLY A 194 -22.21 1.73 -14.70
CA GLY A 194 -21.78 3.13 -14.59
C GLY A 194 -20.99 3.46 -13.33
N TYR A 195 -20.50 2.44 -12.61
CA TYR A 195 -19.70 2.56 -11.40
C TYR A 195 -18.88 1.28 -11.21
N GLY A 196 -17.76 1.35 -10.49
CA GLY A 196 -17.01 0.15 -10.13
C GLY A 196 -15.86 0.41 -9.18
N VAL A 197 -15.32 -0.66 -8.60
CA VAL A 197 -14.29 -0.61 -7.55
C VAL A 197 -13.02 0.11 -8.02
N PHE A 198 -12.65 -0.03 -9.30
CA PHE A 198 -11.48 0.64 -9.88
C PHE A 198 -11.74 2.06 -10.41
N ALA A 199 -13.00 2.51 -10.42
CA ALA A 199 -13.43 3.85 -10.78
C ALA A 199 -14.61 4.29 -9.88
N PRO A 200 -14.33 4.76 -8.64
CA PRO A 200 -15.36 5.10 -7.66
C PRO A 200 -16.07 6.44 -7.94
N ILE A 201 -15.82 7.04 -9.10
CA ILE A 201 -16.54 8.20 -9.61
C ILE A 201 -17.53 7.66 -10.65
N PRO A 202 -18.86 7.79 -10.41
CA PRO A 202 -19.86 7.38 -11.38
C PRO A 202 -19.62 7.97 -12.78
N LEU A 203 -19.89 7.15 -13.79
CA LEU A 203 -19.68 7.46 -15.19
C LEU A 203 -20.88 8.21 -15.77
N ALA A 204 -20.61 9.24 -16.57
CA ALA A 204 -21.65 9.91 -17.36
C ALA A 204 -22.01 9.02 -18.58
N ALA A 205 -23.10 8.28 -18.47
CA ALA A 205 -23.52 7.30 -19.47
C ALA A 205 -25.04 7.07 -19.46
N SER A 206 -25.60 6.64 -20.60
CA SER A 206 -26.96 6.13 -20.69
C SER A 206 -26.94 4.65 -21.05
N PHE A 207 -27.84 3.85 -20.45
CA PHE A 207 -27.96 2.41 -20.69
C PHE A 207 -29.40 1.99 -21.08
N SER A 208 -29.51 0.96 -21.91
CA SER A 208 -30.78 0.29 -22.24
C SER A 208 -30.59 -1.21 -22.50
N HIS A 209 -31.62 -2.02 -22.23
CA HIS A 209 -31.68 -3.45 -22.52
C HIS A 209 -30.43 -4.24 -22.07
N ILE A 210 -30.13 -4.18 -20.77
CA ILE A 210 -29.07 -4.99 -20.16
C ILE A 210 -29.56 -6.44 -20.07
N ARG A 211 -28.77 -7.37 -20.59
CA ARG A 211 -29.01 -8.82 -20.58
C ARG A 211 -27.78 -9.55 -20.10
N ILE A 212 -28.01 -10.58 -19.28
CA ILE A 212 -26.98 -11.48 -18.78
C ILE A 212 -27.38 -12.89 -19.18
N PHE A 213 -26.47 -13.63 -19.80
CA PHE A 213 -26.66 -15.01 -20.23
C PHE A 213 -25.72 -15.91 -19.45
N SER A 214 -26.20 -17.07 -18.98
CA SER A 214 -25.42 -18.04 -18.20
C SER A 214 -24.51 -18.94 -19.06
N GLN A 215 -24.17 -18.51 -20.27
CA GLN A 215 -23.30 -19.23 -21.20
C GLN A 215 -22.55 -18.23 -22.09
N VAL A 216 -21.43 -18.68 -22.68
CA VAL A 216 -20.78 -17.95 -23.78
C VAL A 216 -21.60 -18.13 -25.05
N LEU A 217 -22.21 -17.05 -25.53
CA LEU A 217 -22.96 -17.05 -26.78
C LEU A 217 -22.05 -17.18 -28.00
N LYS A 218 -22.53 -17.88 -29.03
CA LYS A 218 -21.85 -17.94 -30.34
C LYS A 218 -21.92 -16.61 -31.05
N ALA A 219 -21.01 -16.37 -31.99
CA ALA A 219 -20.94 -15.11 -32.74
C ALA A 219 -22.27 -14.78 -33.45
N GLU A 220 -22.93 -15.78 -34.03
CA GLU A 220 -24.22 -15.61 -34.72
C GLU A 220 -25.36 -15.26 -33.75
N GLU A 221 -25.29 -15.77 -32.51
CA GLU A 221 -26.26 -15.46 -31.46
C GLU A 221 -26.05 -14.03 -30.93
N ILE A 222 -24.80 -13.60 -30.79
CA ILE A 222 -24.44 -12.21 -30.41
C ILE A 222 -24.87 -11.23 -31.48
N GLU A 223 -24.65 -11.55 -32.76
CA GLU A 223 -25.11 -10.72 -33.88
C GLU A 223 -26.65 -10.57 -33.86
N ALA A 224 -27.38 -11.64 -33.54
CA ALA A 224 -28.84 -11.61 -33.42
C ALA A 224 -29.36 -10.77 -32.23
N LEU A 225 -28.54 -10.50 -31.21
CA LEU A 225 -28.89 -9.58 -30.12
C LEU A 225 -28.87 -8.12 -30.56
N PHE A 226 -28.13 -7.80 -31.63
CA PHE A 226 -28.05 -6.47 -32.20
C PHE A 226 -29.15 -6.24 -33.24
N GLN A 227 -30.37 -5.99 -32.75
CA GLN A 227 -31.55 -5.85 -33.60
C GLN A 227 -31.73 -4.41 -34.09
N ILE A 228 -31.44 -4.20 -35.38
CA ILE A 228 -31.72 -2.94 -36.09
C ILE A 228 -32.27 -3.27 -37.48
N THR A 229 -33.09 -2.39 -38.05
CA THR A 229 -33.60 -2.60 -39.42
C THR A 229 -32.47 -2.51 -40.45
N PRO A 230 -32.53 -3.26 -41.57
CA PRO A 230 -31.53 -3.18 -42.66
C PRO A 230 -31.27 -1.74 -43.12
N MET A 231 -32.33 -0.95 -43.29
CA MET A 231 -32.21 0.46 -43.68
C MET A 231 -31.52 1.32 -42.62
N MET A 232 -31.79 1.10 -41.33
CA MET A 232 -31.12 1.83 -40.26
C MET A 232 -29.65 1.42 -40.11
N ARG A 233 -29.35 0.13 -40.30
CA ARG A 233 -27.98 -0.39 -40.38
C ARG A 233 -27.17 0.35 -41.44
N LEU A 234 -27.71 0.45 -42.65
CA LEU A 234 -27.08 1.21 -43.74
C LEU A 234 -26.85 2.69 -43.37
N LYS A 235 -27.84 3.36 -42.78
CA LYS A 235 -27.72 4.78 -42.38
C LYS A 235 -26.66 4.99 -41.30
N LEU A 236 -26.57 4.09 -40.33
CA LEU A 236 -25.57 4.15 -39.26
C LEU A 236 -24.17 3.90 -39.81
N GLU A 237 -24.03 2.91 -40.70
CA GLU A 237 -22.78 2.62 -41.40
C GLU A 237 -22.30 3.82 -42.20
N ALA A 238 -23.20 4.48 -42.93
CA ALA A 238 -22.85 5.67 -43.70
C ALA A 238 -22.48 6.85 -42.79
N LYS A 239 -23.25 7.08 -41.70
CA LYS A 239 -22.93 8.10 -40.70
C LYS A 239 -21.59 7.85 -40.01
N ARG A 240 -21.24 6.59 -39.72
CA ARG A 240 -19.95 6.21 -39.10
C ARG A 240 -18.74 6.55 -39.96
N LEU A 241 -18.94 6.72 -41.27
CA LEU A 241 -17.86 7.13 -42.18
C LEU A 241 -17.74 8.65 -42.31
N GLU A 242 -18.70 9.44 -41.79
CA GLU A 242 -18.59 10.91 -41.82
C GLU A 242 -17.32 11.43 -41.13
N PRO A 243 -16.92 10.94 -39.93
CA PRO A 243 -15.68 11.38 -39.29
C PRO A 243 -14.42 11.11 -40.12
N LEU A 244 -14.44 10.08 -41.00
CA LEU A 244 -13.31 9.78 -41.89
C LEU A 244 -12.99 10.95 -42.83
N PHE A 245 -13.97 11.82 -43.09
CA PHE A 245 -13.86 12.96 -44.01
C PHE A 245 -14.12 14.31 -43.34
N ALA A 246 -14.37 14.34 -42.03
CA ALA A 246 -14.72 15.55 -41.30
C ALA A 246 -13.56 16.54 -41.20
N GLU A 247 -12.34 16.04 -41.08
CA GLU A 247 -11.12 16.84 -41.07
C GLU A 247 -10.39 16.75 -42.42
N PRO A 248 -9.59 17.77 -42.80
CA PRO A 248 -8.76 17.69 -43.98
C PRO A 248 -7.85 16.45 -43.95
N LEU A 249 -7.96 15.61 -44.97
CA LEU A 249 -7.19 14.39 -45.16
C LEU A 249 -5.71 14.73 -45.35
N GLU A 250 -4.89 14.15 -44.48
CA GLU A 250 -3.43 14.26 -44.51
C GLU A 250 -2.74 12.93 -44.87
N ASN A 251 -3.48 11.82 -44.89
CA ASN A 251 -2.98 10.48 -45.21
C ASN A 251 -4.00 9.75 -46.09
N ILE A 252 -3.53 8.83 -46.94
CA ILE A 252 -4.42 7.95 -47.72
C ILE A 252 -5.32 7.20 -46.75
N ILE A 253 -6.61 7.24 -47.01
CA ILE A 253 -7.61 6.57 -46.21
C ILE A 253 -7.90 5.21 -46.82
N THR A 254 -8.02 4.20 -45.97
CA THR A 254 -8.53 2.90 -46.42
C THR A 254 -10.04 2.95 -46.47
N LEU A 255 -10.60 2.91 -47.67
CA LEU A 255 -12.05 2.86 -47.85
C LEU A 255 -12.54 1.43 -47.56
N PRO A 256 -13.44 1.24 -46.58
CA PRO A 256 -13.93 -0.09 -46.26
C PRO A 256 -14.77 -0.64 -47.41
N SER A 257 -14.51 -1.88 -47.82
CA SER A 257 -15.39 -2.63 -48.77
C SER A 257 -16.58 -3.29 -48.05
N GLU A 258 -16.57 -3.29 -46.73
CA GLU A 258 -17.64 -3.73 -45.85
C GLU A 258 -17.66 -2.86 -44.59
N GLY A 259 -18.83 -2.39 -44.20
CA GLY A 259 -19.05 -1.61 -42.99
C GLY A 259 -18.96 -2.46 -41.73
N GLN A 260 -18.86 -1.79 -40.58
CA GLN A 260 -18.68 -2.40 -39.27
C GLN A 260 -19.89 -3.18 -38.77
N MET A 261 -21.00 -3.13 -39.48
CA MET A 261 -22.25 -3.83 -39.21
C MET A 261 -22.64 -4.68 -40.43
N GLY A 262 -21.69 -5.01 -41.32
CA GLY A 262 -21.87 -6.03 -42.37
C GLY A 262 -22.42 -5.51 -43.68
N ALA A 263 -22.65 -4.19 -43.81
CA ALA A 263 -23.06 -3.61 -45.08
C ALA A 263 -21.93 -3.68 -46.10
N LYS A 264 -22.11 -4.29 -47.27
CA LYS A 264 -21.11 -4.19 -48.34
C LYS A 264 -21.08 -2.74 -48.83
N ILE A 265 -19.89 -2.20 -49.04
CA ILE A 265 -19.72 -0.82 -49.46
C ILE A 265 -19.01 -0.81 -50.80
N ARG A 266 -19.60 -0.11 -51.76
CA ARG A 266 -18.98 0.18 -53.05
C ARG A 266 -18.68 1.67 -53.11
N TRP A 267 -17.42 1.99 -53.31
CA TRP A 267 -16.95 3.35 -53.46
C TRP A 267 -16.84 3.75 -54.93
N ARG A 268 -17.10 5.02 -55.17
CA ARG A 268 -16.89 5.67 -56.44
C ARG A 268 -16.49 7.11 -56.19
N SER A 269 -15.37 7.55 -56.74
CA SER A 269 -14.99 8.95 -56.70
C SER A 269 -15.83 9.75 -57.68
N LEU A 270 -16.39 10.85 -57.19
CA LEU A 270 -17.01 11.87 -58.02
C LEU A 270 -15.97 12.88 -58.53
N THR A 271 -14.77 12.87 -57.94
CA THR A 271 -13.61 13.69 -58.33
C THR A 271 -12.37 12.81 -58.49
N PRO A 272 -12.32 11.87 -59.46
CA PRO A 272 -11.24 10.89 -59.59
C PRO A 272 -9.86 11.50 -59.85
N HIS A 273 -9.81 12.77 -60.26
CA HIS A 273 -8.58 13.55 -60.44
C HIS A 273 -8.02 14.14 -59.11
N VAL A 274 -8.78 14.08 -58.02
CA VAL A 274 -8.38 14.56 -56.68
C VAL A 274 -8.21 13.39 -55.71
N ILE A 275 -9.14 12.44 -55.72
CA ILE A 275 -9.13 11.24 -54.88
C ILE A 275 -9.71 10.08 -55.69
N SER A 276 -9.08 8.91 -55.68
CA SER A 276 -9.50 7.75 -56.48
C SER A 276 -10.67 7.00 -55.84
N ASP A 277 -11.29 6.09 -56.59
CA ASP A 277 -12.36 5.20 -56.09
C ASP A 277 -11.93 4.35 -54.89
N CYS A 278 -10.62 4.18 -54.68
CA CYS A 278 -10.02 3.45 -53.56
C CYS A 278 -9.57 4.35 -52.41
N GLY A 279 -9.83 5.67 -52.48
CA GLY A 279 -9.44 6.63 -51.44
C GLY A 279 -7.98 7.09 -51.54
N GLU A 280 -7.29 6.73 -52.62
CA GLU A 280 -5.92 7.16 -52.86
C GLU A 280 -5.92 8.59 -53.41
N PHE A 281 -5.07 9.43 -52.85
CA PHE A 281 -4.86 10.78 -53.34
C PHE A 281 -3.41 11.17 -53.12
N THR A 282 -2.94 12.09 -53.96
CA THR A 282 -1.64 12.74 -53.77
C THR A 282 -1.89 14.08 -53.14
N ARG A 283 -1.26 14.34 -51.98
CA ARG A 283 -1.32 15.66 -51.37
C ARG A 283 -0.65 16.69 -52.28
N PRO A 284 -1.21 17.91 -52.37
CA PRO A 284 -0.51 19.03 -52.96
C PRO A 284 0.83 19.25 -52.28
N LYS A 285 1.79 19.83 -53.01
CA LYS A 285 3.07 20.20 -52.40
C LYS A 285 2.85 21.28 -51.36
N ALA A 286 3.81 21.42 -50.44
CA ALA A 286 3.76 22.50 -49.47
C ALA A 286 3.59 23.87 -50.18
N LYS A 287 2.71 24.73 -49.63
CA LYS A 287 2.30 26.05 -50.16
C LYS A 287 1.31 26.06 -51.32
N GLU A 288 0.91 24.90 -51.85
CA GLU A 288 -0.21 24.81 -52.79
C GLU A 288 -1.56 24.83 -52.03
N PRO A 289 -2.65 25.31 -52.64
CA PRO A 289 -3.97 25.27 -52.01
C PRO A 289 -4.43 23.84 -51.76
N ALA A 290 -5.24 23.62 -50.73
CA ALA A 290 -5.89 22.34 -50.48
C ALA A 290 -6.80 21.95 -51.66
N LEU A 291 -6.86 20.65 -51.96
CA LEU A 291 -7.77 20.13 -52.99
C LEU A 291 -9.08 19.70 -52.34
N THR A 292 -10.20 19.88 -53.02
CA THR A 292 -11.51 19.40 -52.55
C THR A 292 -11.92 18.18 -53.37
N GLY A 293 -12.13 17.06 -52.69
CA GLY A 293 -12.55 15.80 -53.30
C GLY A 293 -13.92 15.34 -52.79
N ALA A 294 -14.60 14.52 -53.59
CA ALA A 294 -15.89 13.93 -53.23
C ALA A 294 -15.90 12.43 -53.55
N LEU A 295 -16.24 11.61 -52.56
CA LEU A 295 -16.40 10.17 -52.68
C LEU A 295 -17.84 9.78 -52.41
N GLU A 296 -18.42 9.01 -53.31
CA GLU A 296 -19.72 8.39 -53.17
C GLU A 296 -19.56 6.96 -52.66
N ALA A 297 -20.12 6.65 -51.50
CA ALA A 297 -20.27 5.28 -51.01
C ALA A 297 -21.71 4.82 -51.20
N THR A 298 -21.88 3.67 -51.86
CA THR A 298 -23.14 2.95 -51.89
C THR A 298 -23.05 1.75 -50.96
N PHE A 299 -23.93 1.69 -49.97
CA PHE A 299 -23.98 0.66 -48.95
C PHE A 299 -25.10 -0.32 -49.27
N PHE A 300 -24.84 -1.62 -49.13
CA PHE A 300 -25.76 -2.72 -49.43
C PHE A 300 -25.88 -3.66 -48.23
N TYR A 301 -27.10 -3.95 -47.79
CA TYR A 301 -27.37 -4.92 -46.74
C TYR A 301 -28.76 -5.53 -46.97
N ASP A 302 -28.83 -6.85 -47.09
CA ASP A 302 -29.98 -7.58 -47.63
C ASP A 302 -30.47 -6.96 -48.96
N ASP A 303 -31.77 -6.69 -49.08
CA ASP A 303 -32.39 -6.07 -50.25
C ASP A 303 -32.36 -4.52 -50.22
N CYS A 304 -31.74 -3.93 -49.19
CA CYS A 304 -31.68 -2.47 -49.03
C CYS A 304 -30.36 -1.92 -49.56
N GLN A 305 -30.42 -0.71 -50.13
CA GLN A 305 -29.23 0.08 -50.45
C GLN A 305 -29.44 1.57 -50.14
N ILE A 306 -28.37 2.27 -49.76
CA ILE A 306 -28.33 3.73 -49.68
C ILE A 306 -27.03 4.24 -50.28
N THR A 307 -27.02 5.51 -50.70
CA THR A 307 -25.82 6.17 -51.21
C THR A 307 -25.58 7.45 -50.40
N GLN A 308 -24.32 7.68 -49.99
CA GLN A 308 -23.89 8.91 -49.31
C GLN A 308 -22.65 9.47 -49.99
N VAL A 309 -22.64 10.78 -50.20
CA VAL A 309 -21.50 11.51 -50.74
C VAL A 309 -20.75 12.18 -49.59
N PHE A 310 -19.48 11.87 -49.47
CA PHE A 310 -18.55 12.47 -48.52
C PHE A 310 -17.69 13.51 -49.23
N GLN A 311 -17.77 14.75 -48.76
CA GLN A 311 -16.86 15.81 -49.17
C GLN A 311 -15.62 15.76 -48.29
N CYS A 312 -14.44 15.90 -48.87
CA CYS A 312 -13.19 15.91 -48.15
C CYS A 312 -12.26 17.00 -48.69
N GLN A 313 -11.42 17.54 -47.81
CA GLN A 313 -10.31 18.40 -48.22
C GLN A 313 -9.01 17.64 -48.08
N ILE A 314 -8.13 17.70 -49.07
CA ILE A 314 -6.78 17.15 -48.99
C ILE A 314 -5.84 18.29 -48.71
N LYS A 315 -5.23 18.25 -47.53
CA LYS A 315 -4.31 19.31 -47.09
C LYS A 315 -2.98 19.20 -47.85
N PRO A 316 -2.34 20.30 -48.25
CA PRO A 316 -0.98 20.28 -48.76
C PRO A 316 -0.03 19.60 -47.75
N LEU A 317 1.05 18.99 -48.24
CA LEU A 317 2.12 18.48 -47.40
C LEU A 317 2.63 19.60 -46.47
N PRO A 318 2.92 19.32 -45.19
CA PRO A 318 3.57 20.30 -44.35
C PRO A 318 4.95 20.60 -44.94
N GLU A 319 5.43 21.82 -44.80
CA GLU A 319 6.83 22.09 -45.15
C GLU A 319 7.74 21.19 -44.30
N ASP A 320 8.77 20.61 -44.91
CA ASP A 320 9.79 19.78 -44.24
C ASP A 320 10.26 20.41 -42.91
N PHE A 321 10.45 21.74 -42.90
CA PHE A 321 10.84 22.52 -41.73
C PHE A 321 9.81 22.48 -40.59
N VAL A 322 8.52 22.47 -40.90
CA VAL A 322 7.45 22.42 -39.89
C VAL A 322 7.41 21.06 -39.21
N ILE A 323 7.64 19.97 -39.96
CA ILE A 323 7.72 18.60 -39.42
C ILE A 323 8.94 18.49 -38.51
N ALA A 324 10.12 18.83 -39.03
CA ALA A 324 11.38 18.78 -38.27
C ALA A 324 11.31 19.61 -36.97
N ARG A 325 10.73 20.83 -37.03
CA ARG A 325 10.58 21.71 -35.86
C ARG A 325 9.58 21.19 -34.83
N THR A 326 8.47 20.59 -35.27
CA THR A 326 7.42 20.09 -34.38
C THR A 326 7.94 18.89 -33.60
N ASP A 327 8.54 17.93 -34.30
CA ASP A 327 9.20 16.77 -33.69
C ASP A 327 10.29 17.19 -32.71
N ALA A 328 11.14 18.15 -33.08
CA ALA A 328 12.19 18.66 -32.18
C ALA A 328 11.62 19.31 -30.91
N LYS A 329 10.47 20.00 -30.99
CA LYS A 329 9.84 20.67 -29.83
C LYS A 329 9.19 19.72 -28.83
N GLN A 330 8.74 18.56 -29.27
CA GLN A 330 8.04 17.59 -28.42
C GLN A 330 8.99 16.72 -27.59
N VAL A 331 10.28 16.67 -27.94
CA VAL A 331 11.27 15.93 -27.15
C VAL A 331 11.41 16.53 -25.75
N VAL A 332 11.23 15.68 -24.73
CA VAL A 332 11.47 15.96 -23.31
C VAL A 332 12.49 14.97 -22.78
N LEU A 333 13.54 15.45 -22.10
CA LEU A 333 14.53 14.61 -21.44
C LEU A 333 14.17 14.46 -19.94
N PRO A 334 14.28 13.26 -19.35
CA PRO A 334 14.12 13.08 -17.90
C PRO A 334 15.21 13.87 -17.16
N PHE A 335 14.82 14.67 -16.16
CA PHE A 335 15.70 15.51 -15.32
C PHE A 335 16.53 16.55 -16.10
N PRO A 336 15.89 17.61 -16.62
CA PRO A 336 16.38 18.42 -17.74
C PRO A 336 17.61 19.32 -17.47
N LYS A 337 18.36 19.11 -16.38
CA LYS A 337 19.54 19.94 -16.06
C LYS A 337 20.69 19.20 -15.43
N HIS A 338 20.45 18.07 -14.76
CA HIS A 338 21.45 17.40 -13.93
C HIS A 338 21.42 15.89 -14.18
N VAL A 339 22.51 15.36 -14.74
CA VAL A 339 22.65 13.95 -15.14
C VAL A 339 23.73 13.30 -14.28
N THR A 340 23.39 12.17 -13.68
CA THR A 340 24.28 11.35 -12.83
C THR A 340 24.40 9.91 -13.33
N GLU A 341 23.54 9.50 -14.26
CA GLU A 341 23.47 8.17 -14.85
C GLU A 341 23.07 8.23 -16.32
N SER A 342 23.24 7.13 -17.05
CA SER A 342 22.87 7.02 -18.47
C SER A 342 21.35 7.01 -18.66
N PHE A 343 20.87 7.53 -19.78
CA PHE A 343 19.46 7.53 -20.14
C PHE A 343 19.30 7.36 -21.66
N THR A 344 18.11 6.95 -22.10
CA THR A 344 17.86 6.69 -23.52
C THR A 344 17.44 7.98 -24.24
N LEU A 345 18.10 8.29 -25.36
CA LEU A 345 17.71 9.37 -26.26
C LEU A 345 16.80 8.85 -27.39
N PRO A 346 15.72 9.57 -27.74
CA PRO A 346 14.86 9.18 -28.84
C PRO A 346 15.59 9.31 -30.18
N LEU A 347 15.41 8.35 -31.09
CA LEU A 347 16.07 8.33 -32.41
C LEU A 347 15.18 8.83 -33.54
N ASN A 348 13.88 8.95 -33.31
CA ASN A 348 12.92 9.43 -34.30
C ASN A 348 11.85 10.28 -33.63
N GLY A 349 11.36 11.28 -34.36
CA GLY A 349 10.18 12.06 -34.00
C GLY A 349 8.90 11.37 -34.41
N GLU A 350 7.81 11.69 -33.72
CA GLU A 350 6.50 11.09 -33.96
C GLU A 350 5.95 11.37 -35.37
N LYS A 351 6.41 12.44 -36.04
CA LYS A 351 6.06 12.78 -37.43
C LYS A 351 7.09 12.29 -38.46
N GLY A 352 8.03 11.44 -38.06
CA GLY A 352 8.96 10.74 -38.93
C GLY A 352 10.29 11.46 -39.18
N SER A 353 10.59 12.54 -38.45
CA SER A 353 11.93 13.14 -38.49
C SER A 353 12.95 12.16 -37.90
N SER A 354 14.07 12.01 -38.57
CA SER A 354 15.22 11.30 -37.99
C SER A 354 15.94 12.21 -37.01
N PHE A 355 16.23 11.69 -35.81
CA PHE A 355 16.95 12.43 -34.79
C PHE A 355 18.41 12.00 -34.78
N GLN A 356 19.27 13.00 -34.93
CA GLN A 356 20.69 12.85 -34.65
C GLN A 356 21.04 13.66 -33.43
N TRP A 357 21.69 13.01 -32.48
CA TRP A 357 22.18 13.67 -31.28
C TRP A 357 23.66 13.91 -31.40
N VAL A 358 24.08 15.11 -31.01
CA VAL A 358 25.48 15.45 -30.86
C VAL A 358 25.68 15.94 -29.44
N SER A 359 26.61 15.32 -28.74
CA SER A 359 27.11 15.86 -27.49
C SER A 359 28.27 16.80 -27.80
N SER A 360 28.22 18.01 -27.27
CA SER A 360 29.38 18.93 -27.28
C SER A 360 30.57 18.39 -26.48
N ARG A 361 30.36 17.36 -25.64
CA ARG A 361 31.39 16.69 -24.83
C ARG A 361 31.17 15.17 -24.81
N PRO A 362 31.43 14.46 -25.93
CA PRO A 362 31.13 13.03 -26.07
C PRO A 362 31.95 12.13 -25.13
N ASP A 363 33.13 12.58 -24.73
CA ASP A 363 33.97 11.90 -23.73
C ASP A 363 33.32 11.82 -22.34
N TRP A 364 32.25 12.60 -22.11
CA TRP A 364 31.54 12.66 -20.84
C TRP A 364 30.15 12.04 -20.93
N LEU A 365 29.33 12.46 -21.90
CA LEU A 365 28.02 11.87 -22.22
C LEU A 365 27.96 11.72 -23.74
N ASN A 366 27.81 10.50 -24.23
CA ASN A 366 27.83 10.24 -25.67
C ASN A 366 26.48 10.55 -26.34
N HIS A 367 26.43 10.44 -27.66
CA HIS A 367 25.25 10.73 -28.48
C HIS A 367 24.09 9.73 -28.30
N GLN A 368 24.27 8.65 -27.53
CA GLN A 368 23.23 7.69 -27.19
C GLN A 368 22.62 7.95 -25.79
N GLY A 369 23.11 8.97 -25.09
CA GLY A 369 22.74 9.26 -23.70
C GLY A 369 23.49 8.36 -22.70
N GLN A 370 24.56 7.69 -23.13
CA GLN A 370 25.40 6.89 -22.23
C GLN A 370 26.51 7.75 -21.61
N LEU A 371 26.52 7.76 -20.28
CA LEU A 371 27.52 8.45 -19.49
C LEU A 371 28.84 7.67 -19.53
N GLN A 372 29.91 8.31 -20.00
CA GLN A 372 31.23 7.68 -20.19
C GLN A 372 32.12 7.83 -18.96
N LYS A 373 32.07 9.00 -18.32
CA LYS A 373 32.79 9.32 -17.08
C LYS A 373 32.10 10.45 -16.34
N ARG A 374 32.37 10.58 -15.05
CA ARG A 374 31.82 11.62 -14.18
C ARG A 374 32.95 12.47 -13.61
N PRO A 375 32.75 13.78 -13.44
CA PRO A 375 33.84 14.65 -12.97
C PRO A 375 34.07 14.40 -11.49
N ASP A 376 35.29 14.58 -10.99
CA ASP A 376 35.58 14.20 -9.59
C ASP A 376 35.07 15.21 -8.56
N ARG A 377 34.89 16.50 -8.94
CA ARG A 377 34.50 17.59 -8.01
C ARG A 377 33.53 18.61 -8.61
N ALA A 378 33.86 19.22 -9.75
CA ALA A 378 33.02 20.27 -10.34
C ALA A 378 32.06 19.68 -11.40
N PRO A 379 30.79 20.11 -11.44
CA PRO A 379 29.86 19.68 -12.47
C PRO A 379 30.33 20.09 -13.86
N GLU A 380 30.22 19.18 -14.83
CA GLU A 380 30.59 19.44 -16.20
C GLU A 380 29.38 19.78 -17.04
N LYS A 381 29.41 20.98 -17.64
CA LYS A 381 28.34 21.46 -18.50
C LYS A 381 28.61 21.05 -19.93
N LEU A 382 27.57 20.52 -20.58
CA LEU A 382 27.56 20.22 -21.99
C LEU A 382 26.19 20.54 -22.57
N THR A 383 26.15 20.74 -23.87
CA THR A 383 24.93 20.79 -24.64
C THR A 383 24.77 19.48 -25.40
N LEU A 384 23.58 18.86 -25.27
CA LEU A 384 23.10 17.88 -26.22
C LEU A 384 22.33 18.62 -27.30
N THR A 385 22.80 18.55 -28.53
CA THR A 385 22.13 19.13 -29.70
C THR A 385 21.38 18.02 -30.41
N LEU A 386 20.05 18.13 -30.39
CA LEU A 386 19.18 17.34 -31.24
C LEU A 386 19.10 18.02 -32.61
N THR A 387 19.53 17.34 -33.66
CA THR A 387 19.22 17.68 -35.04
C THR A 387 18.07 16.81 -35.51
N SER A 388 16.90 17.42 -35.64
CA SER A 388 15.73 16.81 -36.26
C SER A 388 15.77 17.06 -37.75
N SER A 389 15.81 16.00 -38.56
CA SER A 389 15.89 16.09 -40.02
C SER A 389 14.71 15.39 -40.67
N TYR A 390 14.03 16.11 -41.55
CA TYR A 390 12.94 15.58 -42.38
C TYR A 390 13.10 16.12 -43.80
N GLY A 391 13.21 15.23 -44.79
CA GLY A 391 13.46 15.62 -46.18
C GLY A 391 14.72 16.46 -46.35
N SER A 392 14.57 17.68 -46.87
CA SER A 392 15.66 18.64 -47.08
C SER A 392 15.87 19.63 -45.93
N ALA A 393 14.96 19.65 -44.94
CA ALA A 393 15.05 20.56 -43.81
C ALA A 393 15.65 19.88 -42.57
N SER A 394 16.44 20.65 -41.83
CA SER A 394 16.93 20.27 -40.51
C SER A 394 16.70 21.39 -39.53
N VAL A 395 16.33 21.03 -38.31
CA VAL A 395 16.13 21.95 -37.20
C VAL A 395 16.90 21.43 -36.01
N THR A 396 17.70 22.30 -35.40
CA THR A 396 18.42 21.98 -34.18
C THR A 396 17.66 22.48 -32.96
N ARG A 397 17.74 21.70 -31.88
CA ARG A 397 17.31 22.09 -30.55
C ARG A 397 18.38 21.69 -29.56
N GLU A 398 18.74 22.64 -28.71
CA GLU A 398 19.76 22.45 -27.69
C GLU A 398 19.14 22.14 -26.35
N PHE A 399 19.71 21.16 -25.68
CA PHE A 399 19.40 20.77 -24.31
C PHE A 399 20.64 21.04 -23.46
N PRO A 400 20.62 22.05 -22.58
CA PRO A 400 21.69 22.24 -21.62
C PRO A 400 21.67 21.10 -20.60
N VAL A 401 22.77 20.39 -20.48
CA VAL A 401 22.95 19.25 -19.58
C VAL A 401 24.14 19.52 -18.67
N THR A 402 23.96 19.29 -17.38
CA THR A 402 25.06 19.33 -16.41
C THR A 402 25.31 17.91 -15.93
N ILE A 403 26.42 17.31 -16.32
CA ILE A 403 26.88 16.07 -15.70
C ILE A 403 27.39 16.43 -14.32
N LEU A 404 26.73 15.91 -13.29
CA LEU A 404 27.18 16.16 -11.95
C LEU A 404 28.38 15.28 -11.61
N ALA A 405 29.28 15.82 -10.79
CA ALA A 405 30.45 15.12 -10.30
C ALA A 405 30.10 13.79 -9.64
N ASP A 406 31.01 12.81 -9.60
CA ASP A 406 30.72 11.47 -9.10
C ASP A 406 30.29 11.47 -7.62
N CYS A 407 30.72 12.49 -6.88
CA CYS A 407 30.27 12.80 -5.53
C CYS A 407 28.79 13.23 -5.44
N CYS A 408 28.17 13.70 -6.52
CA CYS A 408 26.76 14.04 -6.57
C CYS A 408 25.93 12.76 -6.82
N ARG A 409 25.06 12.38 -5.90
CA ARG A 409 24.10 11.28 -6.17
C ARG A 409 23.03 11.77 -7.14
N SER A 410 22.39 10.87 -7.91
CA SER A 410 21.15 11.20 -8.65
C SER A 410 20.18 11.93 -7.73
N LEU A 411 19.26 12.72 -8.27
CA LEU A 411 18.03 13.01 -7.53
C LEU A 411 17.35 11.64 -7.33
N PRO A 412 17.36 11.02 -6.13
CA PRO A 412 16.70 9.74 -6.00
C PRO A 412 15.21 9.97 -6.22
N VAL A 413 14.67 9.34 -7.26
CA VAL A 413 13.36 8.70 -7.11
C VAL A 413 13.49 7.82 -5.89
N ARG A 414 12.52 7.85 -4.97
CA ARG A 414 12.47 6.87 -3.87
C ARG A 414 12.71 5.49 -4.48
N GLU A 415 13.81 4.85 -4.10
CA GLU A 415 14.13 3.53 -4.62
C GLU A 415 12.96 2.61 -4.22
N TYR A 416 12.30 2.01 -5.20
CA TYR A 416 11.26 1.04 -4.93
C TYR A 416 11.92 -0.12 -4.19
N ILE A 417 11.42 -0.43 -3.00
CA ILE A 417 11.90 -1.51 -2.15
C ILE A 417 10.94 -2.68 -2.38
N PRO A 418 11.22 -3.60 -3.33
CA PRO A 418 10.38 -4.79 -3.48
C PRO A 418 10.42 -5.57 -2.18
N ALA A 419 9.32 -6.18 -1.73
CA ALA A 419 9.47 -7.20 -0.71
C ALA A 419 10.08 -8.47 -1.30
N ALA A 420 10.67 -9.31 -0.46
CA ALA A 420 11.42 -10.49 -0.89
C ALA A 420 10.64 -11.37 -1.89
N PRO A 421 11.23 -11.81 -3.02
CA PRO A 421 10.53 -12.60 -4.02
C PRO A 421 10.06 -13.94 -3.44
N THR A 422 8.96 -14.45 -3.99
CA THR A 422 8.46 -15.78 -3.63
C THR A 422 9.30 -16.84 -4.34
N THR A 423 9.84 -17.77 -3.56
CA THR A 423 10.46 -18.99 -4.10
C THR A 423 9.38 -20.02 -4.45
N ASP A 424 9.70 -20.98 -5.32
CA ASP A 424 8.81 -22.12 -5.59
C ASP A 424 8.63 -22.95 -4.29
N GLY A 425 7.44 -22.92 -3.71
CA GLY A 425 7.08 -23.69 -2.49
C GLY A 425 6.70 -22.84 -1.27
N VAL A 426 6.32 -23.50 -0.18
CA VAL A 426 5.96 -22.85 1.10
C VAL A 426 7.21 -22.21 1.70
N PRO A 427 7.22 -20.88 2.00
CA PRO A 427 8.35 -20.23 2.64
C PRO A 427 8.73 -20.90 3.95
N LYS A 428 10.02 -21.16 4.16
CA LYS A 428 10.56 -21.73 5.40
C LYS A 428 11.40 -20.69 6.13
N THR A 429 11.38 -20.75 7.46
CA THR A 429 12.24 -19.93 8.31
C THR A 429 13.70 -20.27 7.98
N GLN A 430 14.50 -19.27 7.65
CA GLN A 430 15.92 -19.43 7.34
C GLN A 430 16.81 -18.95 8.49
N VAL A 431 16.35 -17.93 9.24
CA VAL A 431 17.07 -17.40 10.40
C VAL A 431 16.13 -17.15 11.58
N LYS A 432 16.69 -17.11 12.79
CA LYS A 432 15.99 -16.79 14.04
C LYS A 432 16.74 -15.71 14.82
N PRO A 433 16.05 -14.78 15.51
CA PRO A 433 16.74 -13.78 16.33
C PRO A 433 17.56 -14.44 17.43
N ALA A 434 18.69 -13.83 17.79
CA ALA A 434 19.49 -14.25 18.93
C ALA A 434 18.67 -14.15 20.23
N PHE A 435 18.93 -15.06 21.17
CA PHE A 435 18.13 -15.11 22.39
C PHE A 435 18.40 -13.88 23.27
N ILE A 436 17.36 -13.09 23.54
CA ILE A 436 17.46 -11.81 24.25
C ILE A 436 18.18 -11.90 25.60
N LYS A 437 18.08 -13.03 26.31
CA LYS A 437 18.72 -13.22 27.63
C LYS A 437 20.25 -13.24 27.56
N GLN A 438 20.82 -13.58 26.41
CA GLN A 438 22.25 -13.62 26.14
C GLN A 438 22.83 -12.29 25.62
N LEU A 439 21.98 -11.27 25.42
CA LEU A 439 22.34 -10.03 24.74
C LEU A 439 22.08 -8.80 25.62
N ARG A 440 23.07 -7.91 25.76
CA ARG A 440 22.95 -6.65 26.52
C ARG A 440 23.44 -5.47 25.68
N LEU A 441 22.78 -4.32 25.80
CA LEU A 441 23.34 -3.06 25.29
C LEU A 441 24.56 -2.68 26.15
N THR A 442 25.57 -2.05 25.55
CA THR A 442 26.64 -1.42 26.33
C THR A 442 26.12 -0.13 26.97
N ASP A 443 26.74 0.30 28.07
CA ASP A 443 26.33 1.44 28.90
C ASP A 443 26.60 2.82 28.24
N SER A 444 26.28 2.99 26.95
CA SER A 444 26.46 4.26 26.23
C SER A 444 25.42 4.48 25.13
N GLY A 445 25.19 5.75 24.79
CA GLY A 445 24.34 6.17 23.68
C GLY A 445 22.83 6.25 24.00
N VAL A 446 22.08 6.78 23.03
CA VAL A 446 20.64 7.08 23.18
C VAL A 446 19.81 5.85 23.51
N PHE A 447 20.16 4.68 22.95
CA PHE A 447 19.40 3.45 23.16
C PHE A 447 19.49 2.94 24.60
N TYR A 448 20.70 2.92 25.16
CA TYR A 448 20.90 2.56 26.56
C TYR A 448 20.24 3.58 27.49
N ASP A 449 20.41 4.87 27.22
CA ASP A 449 19.80 5.94 28.02
C ASP A 449 18.25 5.82 28.01
N ASN A 450 17.66 5.52 26.85
CA ASN A 450 16.22 5.32 26.71
C ASN A 450 15.74 4.08 27.46
N GLN A 451 16.45 2.96 27.31
CA GLN A 451 16.17 1.71 28.01
C GLN A 451 16.21 1.94 29.52
N LYS A 452 17.27 2.57 30.03
CA LYS A 452 17.44 2.86 31.46
C LYS A 452 16.29 3.71 32.03
N ARG A 453 15.84 4.74 31.30
CA ARG A 453 14.68 5.54 31.73
C ARG A 453 13.40 4.71 31.78
N CYS A 454 13.15 3.88 30.76
CA CYS A 454 11.99 3.00 30.76
C CYS A 454 12.06 1.98 31.91
N LEU A 455 13.20 1.33 32.15
CA LEU A 455 13.40 0.40 33.28
C LEU A 455 13.10 1.05 34.63
N ASN A 456 13.58 2.28 34.85
CA ASN A 456 13.29 3.05 36.06
C ASN A 456 11.80 3.39 36.18
N TYR A 457 11.17 3.79 35.08
CA TYR A 457 9.75 4.11 35.07
C TYR A 457 8.86 2.92 35.33
N LEU A 458 9.19 1.78 34.71
CA LEU A 458 8.54 0.52 35.03
C LEU A 458 8.63 0.34 36.54
N LEU A 459 9.82 0.42 37.17
CA LEU A 459 10.03 0.31 38.63
C LEU A 459 9.25 1.34 39.48
N PHE A 460 8.94 2.51 38.92
CA PHE A 460 8.15 3.54 39.57
C PHE A 460 6.65 3.23 39.61
N LEU A 461 6.10 2.59 38.57
CA LEU A 461 4.67 2.31 38.50
C LEU A 461 4.18 1.38 39.62
N ASP A 462 3.26 1.90 40.43
CA ASP A 462 2.56 1.22 41.52
C ASP A 462 1.65 0.08 40.99
N PRO A 463 1.93 -1.19 41.35
CA PRO A 463 1.10 -2.33 40.98
C PRO A 463 -0.36 -2.20 41.41
N ASP A 464 -0.64 -1.61 42.57
CA ASP A 464 -2.01 -1.49 43.09
C ASP A 464 -2.83 -0.47 42.28
N ARG A 465 -2.19 0.55 41.70
CA ARG A 465 -2.84 1.48 40.74
C ARG A 465 -3.13 0.78 39.41
N MET A 466 -2.21 -0.04 38.91
CA MET A 466 -2.44 -0.82 37.68
C MET A 466 -3.57 -1.86 37.85
N LEU A 467 -3.71 -2.41 39.06
CA LEU A 467 -4.80 -3.34 39.40
C LEU A 467 -6.13 -2.67 39.77
N TYR A 468 -6.17 -1.33 39.89
CA TYR A 468 -7.33 -0.60 40.41
C TYR A 468 -8.62 -0.94 39.65
N ASN A 469 -8.61 -0.80 38.32
CA ASN A 469 -9.81 -1.00 37.51
C ASN A 469 -10.26 -2.46 37.48
N PHE A 470 -9.33 -3.41 37.50
CA PHE A 470 -9.63 -4.84 37.62
C PHE A 470 -10.33 -5.15 38.93
N ARG A 471 -9.77 -4.74 40.07
CA ARG A 471 -10.41 -4.94 41.37
C ARG A 471 -11.79 -4.28 41.43
N LYS A 472 -11.90 -3.06 40.90
CA LYS A 472 -13.16 -2.32 40.91
C LYS A 472 -14.26 -3.01 40.10
N ALA A 473 -13.93 -3.49 38.90
CA ALA A 473 -14.87 -4.24 38.06
C ALA A 473 -15.39 -5.49 38.77
N PHE A 474 -14.50 -6.26 39.40
CA PHE A 474 -14.84 -7.51 40.08
C PHE A 474 -15.43 -7.32 41.50
N GLY A 475 -15.56 -6.09 41.99
CA GLY A 475 -16.09 -5.78 43.32
C GLY A 475 -15.12 -6.04 44.48
N PHE A 476 -13.81 -6.11 44.21
CA PHE A 476 -12.76 -6.30 45.20
C PHE A 476 -12.26 -4.96 45.76
N ASP A 477 -11.64 -5.00 46.95
CA ASP A 477 -11.00 -3.84 47.57
C ASP A 477 -9.83 -3.34 46.73
N THR A 478 -9.82 -2.04 46.39
CA THR A 478 -8.74 -1.38 45.64
C THR A 478 -7.51 -1.07 46.51
N LYS A 479 -7.53 -1.43 47.81
CA LYS A 479 -6.49 -1.16 48.81
C LYS A 479 -6.18 0.32 49.00
N GLY A 480 -7.16 1.19 48.75
CA GLY A 480 -6.99 2.64 48.82
C GLY A 480 -6.11 3.23 47.70
N ALA A 481 -5.80 2.46 46.66
CA ALA A 481 -5.03 2.96 45.52
C ALA A 481 -5.77 4.09 44.80
N VAL A 482 -5.01 5.10 44.36
CA VAL A 482 -5.53 6.21 43.54
C VAL A 482 -5.80 5.68 42.13
N PRO A 483 -7.00 5.89 41.54
CA PRO A 483 -7.26 5.45 40.17
C PRO A 483 -6.26 6.06 39.18
N PRO A 484 -5.89 5.35 38.11
CA PRO A 484 -5.27 5.97 36.95
C PRO A 484 -6.27 6.92 36.25
N GLY A 485 -5.76 7.89 35.51
CA GLY A 485 -6.52 8.82 34.66
C GLY A 485 -6.39 8.48 33.18
N GLY A 486 -6.66 9.47 32.31
CA GLY A 486 -6.55 9.33 30.86
C GLY A 486 -7.47 8.25 30.30
N TRP A 487 -6.98 7.42 29.39
CA TRP A 487 -7.77 6.32 28.82
C TRP A 487 -8.01 5.16 29.80
N GLU A 488 -7.27 5.14 30.91
CA GLU A 488 -7.43 4.21 32.03
C GLU A 488 -8.32 4.77 33.15
N GLU A 489 -8.91 5.95 33.00
CA GLU A 489 -9.82 6.48 34.02
C GLU A 489 -10.98 5.49 34.30
N PRO A 490 -11.60 5.50 35.50
CA PRO A 490 -12.63 4.51 35.83
C PRO A 490 -13.84 4.50 34.89
N SER A 491 -14.15 5.62 34.22
CA SER A 491 -15.16 5.74 33.15
C SER A 491 -14.63 5.42 31.76
N GLY A 492 -13.32 5.26 31.56
CA GLY A 492 -12.70 4.97 30.27
C GLY A 492 -13.12 3.60 29.76
N LEU A 493 -13.51 3.52 28.48
CA LEU A 493 -13.98 2.28 27.86
C LEU A 493 -12.83 1.34 27.43
N LEU A 494 -11.59 1.84 27.40
CA LEU A 494 -10.38 1.08 27.05
C LEU A 494 -9.57 0.61 28.27
N ARG A 495 -10.02 0.93 29.50
CA ARG A 495 -9.31 0.61 30.74
C ARG A 495 -8.92 -0.88 30.83
N GLY A 496 -7.76 -1.14 31.42
CA GLY A 496 -7.11 -2.45 31.53
C GLY A 496 -6.05 -2.69 30.45
N HIS A 497 -6.10 -2.01 29.30
CA HIS A 497 -5.16 -2.23 28.19
C HIS A 497 -3.71 -1.90 28.58
N SER A 498 -3.49 -0.86 29.40
CA SER A 498 -2.15 -0.44 29.83
C SER A 498 -1.53 -1.43 30.81
N THR A 499 -2.35 -2.15 31.59
CA THR A 499 -1.86 -3.23 32.47
C THR A 499 -1.34 -4.42 31.65
N GLY A 500 -2.00 -4.73 30.52
CA GLY A 500 -1.52 -5.73 29.58
C GLY A 500 -0.14 -5.37 28.99
N HIS A 501 -0.02 -4.15 28.46
CA HIS A 501 1.27 -3.61 28.00
C HIS A 501 2.34 -3.61 29.08
N TYR A 502 1.96 -3.27 30.32
CA TYR A 502 2.88 -3.27 31.45
C TYR A 502 3.43 -4.66 31.76
N LEU A 503 2.60 -5.71 31.69
CA LEU A 503 3.06 -7.09 31.85
C LEU A 503 4.08 -7.49 30.76
N SER A 504 3.81 -7.19 29.49
CA SER A 504 4.77 -7.40 28.39
C SER A 504 6.08 -6.65 28.66
N ALA A 505 5.99 -5.38 29.05
CA ALA A 505 7.17 -4.55 29.33
C ALA A 505 8.00 -5.09 30.51
N LEU A 506 7.36 -5.58 31.59
CA LEU A 506 8.06 -6.22 32.71
C LEU A 506 8.75 -7.51 32.30
N ALA A 507 8.11 -8.33 31.46
CA ALA A 507 8.68 -9.56 30.95
C ALA A 507 9.93 -9.29 30.08
N HIS A 508 9.83 -8.34 29.15
CA HIS A 508 10.97 -7.92 28.33
C HIS A 508 12.06 -7.19 29.13
N ALA A 509 11.71 -6.40 30.14
CA ALA A 509 12.67 -5.76 31.05
C ALA A 509 13.49 -6.81 31.82
N PHE A 510 12.85 -7.87 32.33
CA PHE A 510 13.56 -9.00 32.94
C PHE A 510 14.46 -9.70 31.90
N ALA A 511 13.95 -9.98 30.71
CA ALA A 511 14.69 -10.70 29.68
C ALA A 511 15.94 -9.94 29.20
N SER A 512 15.84 -8.61 29.10
CA SER A 512 16.94 -7.73 28.64
C SER A 512 17.93 -7.34 29.72
N THR A 513 17.65 -7.58 31.01
CA THR A 513 18.54 -7.15 32.12
C THR A 513 18.93 -8.26 33.09
N GLY A 514 18.08 -9.26 33.28
CA GLY A 514 18.18 -10.26 34.36
C GLY A 514 17.71 -9.76 35.73
N ASP A 515 17.16 -8.55 35.85
CA ASP A 515 16.76 -7.98 37.14
C ASP A 515 15.43 -8.58 37.66
N CYS A 516 15.53 -9.40 38.70
CA CYS A 516 14.41 -10.11 39.32
C CYS A 516 13.30 -9.21 39.89
N ARG A 517 13.51 -7.90 40.07
CA ARG A 517 12.46 -6.98 40.52
C ARG A 517 11.32 -6.88 39.51
N PHE A 518 11.63 -6.93 38.21
CA PHE A 518 10.60 -6.91 37.16
C PHE A 518 9.74 -8.17 37.21
N ARG A 519 10.36 -9.34 37.37
CA ARG A 519 9.65 -10.62 37.54
C ARG A 519 8.73 -10.59 38.76
N ARG A 520 9.26 -10.19 39.93
CA ARG A 520 8.47 -10.13 41.18
C ARG A 520 7.19 -9.32 41.01
N ARG A 521 7.30 -8.18 40.33
CA ARG A 521 6.15 -7.31 40.12
C ARG A 521 5.15 -7.85 39.10
N ALA A 522 5.63 -8.50 38.04
CA ALA A 522 4.73 -9.20 37.12
C ALA A 522 3.97 -10.29 37.89
N ASP A 523 4.66 -11.10 38.69
CA ASP A 523 4.07 -12.15 39.52
C ASP A 523 3.02 -11.58 40.50
N GLU A 524 3.30 -10.45 41.17
CA GLU A 524 2.34 -9.76 42.05
C GLU A 524 1.02 -9.38 41.33
N ILE A 525 1.12 -8.86 40.10
CA ILE A 525 -0.05 -8.49 39.29
C ILE A 525 -0.79 -9.74 38.82
N ILE A 526 -0.06 -10.74 38.29
CA ILE A 526 -0.63 -11.98 37.76
C ILE A 526 -1.37 -12.76 38.85
N THR A 527 -0.82 -12.84 40.07
CA THR A 527 -1.47 -13.53 41.19
C THR A 527 -2.82 -12.88 41.52
N GLU A 528 -2.92 -11.55 41.51
CA GLU A 528 -4.20 -10.88 41.73
C GLU A 528 -5.16 -11.08 40.54
N LEU A 529 -4.69 -10.93 39.30
CA LEU A 529 -5.50 -11.20 38.10
C LEU A 529 -6.06 -12.63 38.11
N ARG A 530 -5.25 -13.62 38.48
CA ARG A 530 -5.66 -15.02 38.66
C ARG A 530 -6.75 -15.17 39.73
N ARG A 531 -6.61 -14.44 40.84
CA ARG A 531 -7.60 -14.45 41.92
C ARG A 531 -8.95 -13.90 41.45
N LEU A 532 -8.95 -12.83 40.65
CA LEU A 532 -10.16 -12.26 40.06
C LEU A 532 -10.78 -13.20 39.02
N GLN A 533 -9.98 -13.74 38.10
CA GLN A 533 -10.47 -14.65 37.05
C GLN A 533 -11.18 -15.89 37.62
N LYS A 534 -10.76 -16.39 38.79
CA LYS A 534 -11.37 -17.53 39.48
C LYS A 534 -12.79 -17.28 39.99
N THR A 535 -13.24 -16.02 40.08
CA THR A 535 -14.63 -15.70 40.47
C THR A 535 -15.58 -15.67 39.29
N CYS A 536 -15.07 -15.80 38.05
CA CYS A 536 -15.90 -15.87 36.86
C CYS A 536 -16.45 -17.27 36.66
N HIS A 537 -17.78 -17.38 36.60
CA HIS A 537 -18.50 -18.63 36.37
C HIS A 537 -19.53 -18.45 35.23
N GLY A 538 -20.24 -19.53 34.89
CA GLY A 538 -21.18 -19.58 33.77
C GLY A 538 -20.50 -19.84 32.42
N GLU A 539 -21.31 -19.86 31.35
CA GLU A 539 -20.82 -20.06 29.99
C GLU A 539 -20.65 -18.72 29.26
N PRO A 540 -19.51 -18.47 28.58
CA PRO A 540 -19.27 -17.22 27.86
C PRO A 540 -20.35 -16.86 26.84
N GLU A 541 -20.89 -17.83 26.13
CA GLU A 541 -21.95 -17.68 25.13
C GLU A 541 -23.31 -17.27 25.71
N ASP A 542 -23.57 -17.57 26.98
CA ASP A 542 -24.86 -17.28 27.65
C ASP A 542 -24.93 -15.86 28.24
N PHE A 543 -23.79 -15.15 28.30
CA PHE A 543 -23.78 -13.78 28.82
C PHE A 543 -24.51 -12.82 27.86
N HIS A 544 -25.45 -12.05 28.39
CA HIS A 544 -26.11 -10.97 27.67
C HIS A 544 -26.14 -9.70 28.50
N THR A 545 -25.83 -8.56 27.87
CA THR A 545 -25.93 -7.26 28.54
C THR A 545 -27.38 -6.77 28.61
N ASP A 546 -27.71 -6.05 29.69
CA ASP A 546 -28.95 -5.27 29.81
C ASP A 546 -28.94 -4.01 28.91
N CYS A 547 -27.80 -3.72 28.28
CA CYS A 547 -27.64 -2.59 27.37
C CYS A 547 -28.19 -2.88 25.96
N THR A 548 -28.48 -1.79 25.25
CA THR A 548 -28.75 -1.79 23.80
C THR A 548 -27.77 -0.86 23.10
N PRO A 549 -27.56 -0.96 21.77
CA PRO A 549 -26.67 -0.06 21.05
C PRO A 549 -26.98 1.44 21.23
N ASN A 550 -28.25 1.78 21.52
CA ASN A 550 -28.69 3.16 21.76
C ASN A 550 -28.76 3.54 23.26
N ASN A 551 -28.49 2.61 24.17
CA ASN A 551 -28.50 2.83 25.61
C ASN A 551 -27.52 1.85 26.29
N ALA A 552 -26.26 2.26 26.39
CA ALA A 552 -25.15 1.44 26.88
C ALA A 552 -24.37 2.09 28.04
N GLY A 553 -25.06 2.87 28.88
CA GLY A 553 -24.43 3.50 30.03
C GLY A 553 -23.82 2.48 31.01
N GLN A 554 -22.63 2.75 31.52
CA GLN A 554 -21.91 1.84 32.44
C GLN A 554 -22.65 1.55 33.75
N SER A 555 -23.69 2.33 34.09
CA SER A 555 -24.60 2.02 35.19
C SER A 555 -25.41 0.75 34.97
N LEU A 556 -25.59 0.32 33.72
CA LEU A 556 -26.31 -0.88 33.30
C LEU A 556 -25.38 -2.09 33.10
N TRP A 557 -24.07 -1.90 33.20
CA TRP A 557 -23.11 -2.99 33.01
C TRP A 557 -23.19 -3.98 34.17
N SER A 558 -22.97 -5.25 33.87
CA SER A 558 -23.02 -6.32 34.87
C SER A 558 -21.99 -6.10 35.98
N ARG A 559 -22.36 -6.45 37.22
CA ARG A 559 -21.50 -6.40 38.42
C ARG A 559 -21.34 -7.76 39.10
N THR A 560 -21.73 -8.82 38.39
CA THR A 560 -21.82 -10.18 38.93
C THR A 560 -20.90 -11.11 38.15
N PRO A 561 -19.62 -11.25 38.55
CA PRO A 561 -18.66 -12.13 37.87
C PRO A 561 -19.14 -13.58 37.67
N ASP A 562 -20.01 -14.07 38.55
CA ASP A 562 -20.60 -15.42 38.50
C ASP A 562 -21.33 -15.75 37.19
N THR A 563 -21.68 -14.75 36.37
CA THR A 563 -22.35 -14.96 35.08
C THR A 563 -21.53 -14.53 33.86
N TRP A 564 -20.29 -14.08 34.05
CA TRP A 564 -19.47 -13.50 32.98
C TRP A 564 -18.82 -14.53 32.04
N GLY A 565 -18.94 -15.81 32.35
CA GLY A 565 -18.28 -16.89 31.65
C GLY A 565 -16.95 -17.27 32.29
N GLU A 566 -16.76 -18.56 32.55
CA GLU A 566 -15.51 -19.07 33.11
C GLU A 566 -14.30 -18.69 32.23
N GLY A 567 -13.24 -18.21 32.88
CA GLY A 567 -12.00 -17.76 32.22
C GLY A 567 -11.95 -16.28 31.85
N TYR A 568 -13.07 -15.54 31.99
CA TYR A 568 -13.10 -14.10 31.68
C TYR A 568 -12.15 -13.28 32.57
N LEU A 569 -11.39 -12.36 31.94
CA LEU A 569 -10.50 -11.44 32.65
C LEU A 569 -10.31 -10.14 31.85
N SER A 570 -10.89 -9.04 32.32
CA SER A 570 -10.71 -7.67 31.82
C SER A 570 -10.98 -6.66 32.93
N ALA A 571 -10.64 -5.39 32.75
CA ALA A 571 -10.90 -4.33 33.74
C ALA A 571 -12.33 -3.76 33.69
N TYR A 572 -13.23 -4.49 33.03
CA TYR A 572 -14.66 -4.26 32.91
C TYR A 572 -15.37 -5.60 32.70
N SER A 573 -16.70 -5.62 32.81
CA SER A 573 -17.56 -6.79 32.55
C SER A 573 -17.73 -7.07 31.04
N PRO A 574 -18.20 -8.26 30.62
CA PRO A 574 -18.27 -8.63 29.20
C PRO A 574 -19.27 -7.82 28.33
N ASP A 575 -19.95 -6.82 28.90
CA ASP A 575 -20.98 -5.99 28.23
C ASP A 575 -20.53 -5.42 26.87
N GLN A 576 -19.28 -4.94 26.77
CA GLN A 576 -18.78 -4.40 25.50
C GLN A 576 -18.65 -5.46 24.40
N PHE A 577 -18.43 -6.73 24.75
CA PHE A 577 -18.34 -7.83 23.78
C PHE A 577 -19.72 -8.18 23.22
N ASP A 578 -20.72 -8.34 24.08
CA ASP A 578 -22.12 -8.55 23.66
C ASP A 578 -22.68 -7.34 22.87
N LEU A 579 -22.26 -6.11 23.21
CA LEU A 579 -22.59 -4.91 22.42
C LEU A 579 -21.89 -4.86 21.06
N LEU A 580 -20.64 -5.33 20.97
CA LEU A 580 -19.94 -5.42 19.69
C LEU A 580 -20.61 -6.43 18.75
N GLU A 581 -21.08 -7.56 19.30
CA GLU A 581 -21.86 -8.56 18.55
C GLU A 581 -23.20 -8.03 18.05
N LYS A 582 -23.70 -6.94 18.66
CA LYS A 582 -24.86 -6.14 18.21
C LYS A 582 -24.46 -4.94 17.33
N PHE A 583 -23.21 -4.92 16.85
CA PHE A 583 -22.63 -3.89 15.96
C PHE A 583 -22.66 -2.46 16.54
N THR A 584 -22.52 -2.34 17.85
CA THR A 584 -22.49 -1.03 18.52
C THR A 584 -21.24 -0.25 18.07
N PRO A 585 -21.38 1.01 17.61
CA PRO A 585 -20.27 1.76 17.04
C PRO A 585 -19.34 2.35 18.10
N TYR A 586 -18.20 2.85 17.63
CA TYR A 586 -17.25 3.59 18.44
C TYR A 586 -17.87 4.86 19.05
N ALA A 587 -17.29 5.29 20.17
CA ALA A 587 -17.75 6.25 21.16
C ALA A 587 -18.88 5.75 22.09
N THR A 588 -19.60 4.68 21.72
CA THR A 588 -20.49 3.95 22.65
C THR A 588 -19.78 2.79 23.33
N ILE A 589 -18.99 2.02 22.56
CA ILE A 589 -18.02 1.04 23.07
C ILE A 589 -16.62 1.37 22.51
N TRP A 590 -15.58 0.76 23.07
CA TRP A 590 -14.21 1.00 22.61
C TRP A 590 -13.39 -0.29 22.60
N ALA A 591 -13.16 -0.83 21.39
CA ALA A 591 -12.18 -1.87 21.05
C ALA A 591 -12.03 -3.01 22.11
N PRO A 592 -13.10 -3.74 22.47
CA PRO A 592 -13.05 -4.69 23.59
C PRO A 592 -12.04 -5.82 23.38
N TYR A 593 -11.88 -6.30 22.14
CA TYR A 593 -10.89 -7.32 21.80
C TYR A 593 -9.45 -6.77 21.75
N TYR A 594 -9.23 -5.48 21.47
CA TYR A 594 -7.91 -4.84 21.58
C TYR A 594 -7.41 -4.88 23.02
N THR A 595 -8.28 -4.54 23.99
CA THR A 595 -7.94 -4.55 25.42
C THR A 595 -7.60 -5.97 25.87
N LEU A 596 -8.45 -6.93 25.50
CA LEU A 596 -8.23 -8.34 25.83
C LEU A 596 -6.95 -8.89 25.21
N HIS A 597 -6.63 -8.46 23.98
CA HIS A 597 -5.35 -8.75 23.34
C HIS A 597 -4.16 -8.29 24.20
N LYS A 598 -4.14 -7.06 24.71
CA LYS A 598 -2.98 -6.60 25.51
C LYS A 598 -2.78 -7.43 26.76
N ILE A 599 -3.87 -7.80 27.42
CA ILE A 599 -3.82 -8.65 28.62
C ILE A 599 -3.30 -10.03 28.24
N LEU A 600 -3.83 -10.64 27.18
CA LEU A 600 -3.40 -11.97 26.73
C LEU A 600 -1.92 -11.97 26.28
N ALA A 601 -1.49 -10.97 25.50
CA ALA A 601 -0.11 -10.82 25.07
C ALA A 601 0.84 -10.67 26.28
N GLY A 602 0.51 -9.79 27.23
CA GLY A 602 1.29 -9.61 28.45
C GLY A 602 1.43 -10.87 29.31
N LEU A 603 0.36 -11.67 29.43
CA LEU A 603 0.39 -12.95 30.12
C LEU A 603 1.25 -13.99 29.36
N LEU A 604 1.16 -14.03 28.04
CA LEU A 604 1.98 -14.91 27.21
C LEU A 604 3.47 -14.53 27.28
N ASP A 605 3.80 -13.24 27.22
CA ASP A 605 5.18 -12.77 27.37
C ASP A 605 5.74 -13.13 28.75
N CYS A 606 4.93 -12.98 29.81
CA CYS A 606 5.31 -13.42 31.15
C CYS A 606 5.55 -14.93 31.21
N PHE A 607 4.75 -15.75 30.55
CA PHE A 607 5.02 -17.18 30.45
C PHE A 607 6.33 -17.46 29.69
N LEU A 608 6.48 -16.91 28.48
CA LEU A 608 7.61 -17.20 27.59
C LEU A 608 8.95 -16.69 28.14
N LEU A 609 8.97 -15.54 28.80
CA LEU A 609 10.20 -14.89 29.25
C LEU A 609 10.49 -15.11 30.75
N LEU A 610 9.46 -15.15 31.60
CA LEU A 610 9.59 -15.33 33.05
C LEU A 610 9.35 -16.77 33.52
N GLN A 611 8.82 -17.64 32.64
CA GLN A 611 8.40 -19.01 32.98
C GLN A 611 7.32 -19.03 34.09
N SER A 612 6.33 -18.14 33.98
CA SER A 612 5.23 -18.04 34.94
C SER A 612 4.04 -18.94 34.53
N ASP A 613 3.87 -20.07 35.23
CA ASP A 613 2.74 -20.99 35.01
C ASP A 613 1.39 -20.35 35.37
N GLU A 614 1.37 -19.42 36.34
CA GLU A 614 0.16 -18.66 36.67
C GLU A 614 -0.26 -17.76 35.50
N ALA A 615 0.70 -17.18 34.79
CA ALA A 615 0.42 -16.37 33.61
C ALA A 615 -0.20 -17.22 32.50
N LEU A 616 0.36 -18.41 32.23
CA LEU A 616 -0.19 -19.34 31.25
C LEU A 616 -1.59 -19.83 31.64
N PHE A 617 -1.84 -20.07 32.93
CA PHE A 617 -3.18 -20.41 33.43
C PHE A 617 -4.18 -19.30 33.07
N CYS A 618 -3.82 -18.04 33.34
CA CYS A 618 -4.69 -16.91 33.03
C CYS A 618 -4.90 -16.73 31.53
N ALA A 619 -3.83 -16.86 30.74
CA ALA A 619 -3.87 -16.79 29.28
C ALA A 619 -4.79 -17.86 28.67
N ARG A 620 -4.72 -19.10 29.17
CA ARG A 620 -5.63 -20.18 28.77
C ARG A 620 -7.08 -19.86 29.10
N GLY A 621 -7.36 -19.33 30.30
CA GLY A 621 -8.71 -18.91 30.67
C GLY A 621 -9.29 -17.87 29.70
N ILE A 622 -8.50 -16.86 29.33
CA ILE A 622 -8.91 -15.88 28.31
C ILE A 622 -9.12 -16.55 26.95
N GLY A 623 -8.19 -17.41 26.51
CA GLY A 623 -8.30 -18.13 25.25
C GLY A 623 -9.57 -18.99 25.17
N ASP A 624 -9.84 -19.77 26.22
CA ASP A 624 -11.02 -20.64 26.34
C ASP A 624 -12.31 -19.82 26.33
N TRP A 625 -12.33 -18.67 27.02
CA TRP A 625 -13.45 -17.73 27.01
C TRP A 625 -13.72 -17.17 25.61
N VAL A 626 -12.69 -16.70 24.90
CA VAL A 626 -12.81 -16.17 23.53
C VAL A 626 -13.26 -17.25 22.56
N CYS A 627 -12.71 -18.47 22.66
CA CYS A 627 -13.10 -19.62 21.84
C CYS A 627 -14.59 -19.90 21.96
N ARG A 628 -15.11 -20.01 23.19
CA ARG A 628 -16.52 -20.29 23.45
C ARG A 628 -17.42 -19.15 22.96
N ARG A 629 -17.12 -17.91 23.35
CA ARG A 629 -17.91 -16.73 22.95
C ARG A 629 -18.01 -16.58 21.43
N LEU A 630 -16.87 -16.61 20.72
CA LEU A 630 -16.89 -16.45 19.26
C LEU A 630 -17.48 -17.65 18.53
N SER A 631 -17.45 -18.85 19.11
CA SER A 631 -18.10 -20.02 18.50
C SER A 631 -19.63 -19.88 18.44
N ALA A 632 -20.23 -19.04 19.27
CA ALA A 632 -21.65 -18.70 19.22
C ALA A 632 -22.02 -17.67 18.13
N THR A 633 -21.03 -17.04 17.49
CA THR A 633 -21.24 -16.04 16.43
C THR A 633 -21.15 -16.68 15.03
N THR A 634 -21.85 -16.10 14.05
CA THR A 634 -21.70 -16.52 12.65
C THR A 634 -20.46 -15.91 12.00
N LYS A 635 -20.00 -16.49 10.88
CA LYS A 635 -18.86 -15.94 10.11
C LYS A 635 -19.18 -14.53 9.60
N GLU A 636 -20.41 -14.31 9.16
CA GLU A 636 -20.89 -13.03 8.64
C GLU A 636 -20.95 -11.97 9.74
N GLN A 637 -21.40 -12.36 10.94
CA GLN A 637 -21.42 -11.48 12.12
C GLN A 637 -20.00 -11.03 12.47
N ARG A 638 -19.04 -11.96 12.54
CA ARG A 638 -17.63 -11.63 12.82
C ARG A 638 -17.03 -10.72 11.76
N ALA A 639 -17.23 -11.02 10.48
CA ALA A 639 -16.75 -10.17 9.40
C ALA A 639 -17.31 -8.73 9.48
N ALA A 640 -18.57 -8.57 9.89
CA ALA A 640 -19.18 -7.27 10.13
C ALA A 640 -18.60 -6.56 11.37
N MET A 641 -18.33 -7.28 12.46
CA MET A 641 -17.67 -6.73 13.66
C MET A 641 -16.30 -6.14 13.33
N TRP A 642 -15.45 -6.90 12.62
CA TRP A 642 -14.07 -6.51 12.30
C TRP A 642 -13.95 -5.33 11.34
N LYS A 643 -15.01 -5.03 10.59
CA LYS A 643 -15.10 -3.85 9.71
C LYS A 643 -15.37 -2.55 10.48
N LEU A 644 -15.87 -2.61 11.72
CA LEU A 644 -16.23 -1.42 12.47
C LEU A 644 -14.99 -0.58 12.82
N TYR A 645 -15.05 0.72 12.51
CA TYR A 645 -14.02 1.68 12.87
C TYR A 645 -13.87 1.75 14.39
N ILE A 646 -12.67 1.43 14.89
CA ILE A 646 -12.26 1.37 16.31
C ILE A 646 -13.07 0.40 17.20
N ALA A 647 -14.40 0.38 17.17
CA ALA A 647 -15.18 -0.59 17.95
C ALA A 647 -14.83 -2.04 17.59
N GLY A 648 -14.58 -2.30 16.30
CA GLY A 648 -14.15 -3.60 15.78
C GLY A 648 -12.65 -3.87 15.89
N GLU A 649 -11.87 -2.95 16.46
CA GLU A 649 -10.45 -3.14 16.64
C GLU A 649 -10.18 -4.27 17.64
N TYR A 650 -9.44 -5.28 17.18
CA TYR A 650 -9.05 -6.44 17.98
C TYR A 650 -7.53 -6.52 18.22
N GLY A 651 -6.77 -5.51 17.77
CA GLY A 651 -5.31 -5.54 17.78
C GLY A 651 -4.76 -6.82 17.15
N GLY A 652 -3.84 -7.49 17.83
CA GLY A 652 -3.24 -8.76 17.45
C GLY A 652 -3.77 -9.93 18.30
N ILE A 653 -5.07 -9.97 18.64
CA ILE A 653 -5.58 -11.12 19.40
C ILE A 653 -5.44 -12.44 18.63
N ASN A 654 -5.51 -12.38 17.30
CA ASN A 654 -5.22 -13.50 16.41
C ASN A 654 -3.76 -13.99 16.56
N GLU A 655 -2.82 -13.05 16.69
CA GLU A 655 -1.41 -13.35 17.02
C GLU A 655 -1.31 -14.11 18.35
N SER A 656 -1.93 -13.56 19.38
CA SER A 656 -1.85 -14.12 20.74
C SER A 656 -2.49 -15.51 20.84
N LEU A 657 -3.61 -15.74 20.16
CA LEU A 657 -4.25 -17.05 20.10
C LEU A 657 -3.42 -18.08 19.31
N ALA A 658 -2.78 -17.68 18.21
CA ALA A 658 -1.86 -18.54 17.48
C ALA A 658 -0.61 -18.88 18.31
N ALA A 659 -0.08 -17.92 19.07
CA ALA A 659 1.00 -18.17 20.02
C ALA A 659 0.57 -19.11 21.17
N LEU A 660 -0.63 -18.93 21.71
CA LEU A 660 -1.20 -19.81 22.74
C LEU A 660 -1.39 -21.25 22.21
N TYR A 661 -1.80 -21.41 20.94
CA TYR A 661 -1.82 -22.72 20.27
C TYR A 661 -0.43 -23.36 20.27
N LYS A 662 0.62 -22.64 19.87
CA LYS A 662 1.99 -23.18 19.84
C LYS A 662 2.47 -23.67 21.20
N VAL A 663 2.10 -22.96 22.26
CA VAL A 663 2.48 -23.30 23.64
C VAL A 663 1.69 -24.50 24.18
N THR A 664 0.40 -24.59 23.85
CA THR A 664 -0.52 -25.56 24.50
C THR A 664 -0.84 -26.79 23.65
N GLY A 665 -0.64 -26.71 22.33
CA GLY A 665 -1.08 -27.71 21.36
C GLY A 665 -2.59 -27.79 21.16
N ASN A 666 -3.40 -26.90 21.76
CA ASN A 666 -4.86 -26.96 21.65
C ASN A 666 -5.36 -26.35 20.32
N PRO A 667 -5.86 -27.15 19.37
CA PRO A 667 -6.23 -26.67 18.03
C PRO A 667 -7.40 -25.67 18.04
N ALA A 668 -8.19 -25.62 19.12
CA ALA A 668 -9.28 -24.64 19.25
C ALA A 668 -8.75 -23.20 19.18
N TYR A 669 -7.59 -22.91 19.77
CA TYR A 669 -7.02 -21.56 19.74
C TYR A 669 -6.61 -21.13 18.33
N LEU A 670 -6.01 -22.02 17.54
CA LEU A 670 -5.67 -21.72 16.14
C LEU A 670 -6.92 -21.50 15.29
N LYS A 671 -7.94 -22.34 15.46
CA LYS A 671 -9.23 -22.16 14.78
C LYS A 671 -9.89 -20.83 15.15
N THR A 672 -9.82 -20.44 16.42
CA THR A 672 -10.33 -19.14 16.90
C THR A 672 -9.46 -17.98 16.42
N ALA A 673 -8.14 -18.12 16.30
CA ALA A 673 -7.30 -17.10 15.68
C ALA A 673 -7.75 -16.78 14.25
N GLN A 674 -8.10 -17.80 13.46
CA GLN A 674 -8.65 -17.64 12.10
C GLN A 674 -10.07 -17.04 12.08
N MET A 675 -10.81 -17.03 13.20
CA MET A 675 -12.12 -16.35 13.28
C MET A 675 -12.00 -14.82 13.25
N PHE A 676 -10.79 -14.28 13.46
CA PHE A 676 -10.47 -12.85 13.38
C PHE A 676 -10.03 -12.40 11.99
N ASP A 677 -9.97 -13.28 11.00
CA ASP A 677 -9.68 -12.89 9.62
C ASP A 677 -10.64 -11.77 9.20
N ASN A 678 -10.09 -10.73 8.56
CA ASN A 678 -10.81 -9.54 8.12
C ASN A 678 -10.85 -9.53 6.58
N PRO A 679 -11.82 -10.22 5.94
CA PRO A 679 -11.80 -10.48 4.50
C PRO A 679 -11.67 -9.20 3.64
N PRO A 680 -12.40 -8.09 3.91
CA PRO A 680 -12.27 -6.86 3.13
C PRO A 680 -10.85 -6.29 3.03
N LEU A 681 -10.02 -6.50 4.06
CA LEU A 681 -8.61 -6.12 4.05
C LEU A 681 -7.74 -7.25 3.47
N PHE A 682 -7.94 -8.47 3.96
CA PHE A 682 -7.07 -9.61 3.73
C PHE A 682 -7.10 -10.06 2.27
N ASP A 683 -8.28 -10.14 1.66
CA ASP A 683 -8.47 -10.63 0.30
C ASP A 683 -7.79 -9.70 -0.73
N GLY A 684 -7.82 -8.38 -0.48
CA GLY A 684 -7.04 -7.41 -1.25
C GLY A 684 -5.54 -7.67 -1.17
N LEU A 685 -5.00 -7.75 0.05
CA LEU A 685 -3.57 -7.86 0.31
C LEU A 685 -2.97 -9.18 -0.15
N ILE A 686 -3.67 -10.32 0.00
CA ILE A 686 -3.23 -11.64 -0.47
C ILE A 686 -2.82 -11.58 -1.95
N HIS A 687 -3.57 -10.80 -2.74
CA HIS A 687 -3.36 -10.72 -4.17
C HIS A 687 -2.53 -9.49 -4.62
N GLY A 688 -2.08 -8.66 -3.68
CA GLY A 688 -1.26 -7.48 -3.96
C GLY A 688 -2.07 -6.23 -4.34
N ARG A 689 -3.36 -6.18 -3.98
CA ARG A 689 -4.14 -4.92 -4.02
C ARG A 689 -3.79 -4.05 -2.84
N ASP A 690 -3.99 -2.75 -3.01
CA ASP A 690 -3.80 -1.75 -1.98
C ASP A 690 -5.14 -1.27 -1.41
N PRO A 691 -5.62 -1.88 -0.30
CA PRO A 691 -6.83 -1.44 0.40
C PRO A 691 -6.54 -0.41 1.50
N LEU A 692 -5.31 0.14 1.59
CA LEU A 692 -4.88 0.85 2.79
C LEU A 692 -5.46 2.26 2.89
N LYS A 693 -5.85 2.90 1.77
CA LYS A 693 -6.37 4.26 1.80
C LYS A 693 -7.55 4.40 2.78
N GLY A 694 -7.42 5.31 3.74
CA GLY A 694 -8.49 5.73 4.64
C GLY A 694 -8.69 4.85 5.88
N ILE A 695 -8.06 3.68 5.97
CA ILE A 695 -8.15 2.82 7.17
C ILE A 695 -7.21 3.31 8.28
N HIS A 696 -7.58 3.04 9.53
CA HIS A 696 -6.75 3.33 10.70
C HIS A 696 -5.51 2.42 10.69
N ALA A 697 -4.30 2.99 10.71
CA ALA A 697 -3.06 2.25 10.54
C ALA A 697 -2.86 1.22 11.67
N ASN A 698 -2.83 1.68 12.91
CA ASN A 698 -2.54 0.81 14.05
C ASN A 698 -3.66 -0.21 14.39
N GLN A 699 -4.92 0.03 14.00
CA GLN A 699 -5.99 -0.99 14.07
C GLN A 699 -5.67 -2.21 13.20
N HIS A 700 -5.01 -2.01 12.05
CA HIS A 700 -4.85 -3.04 11.03
C HIS A 700 -3.46 -3.68 11.00
N ILE A 701 -2.36 -2.97 11.30
CA ILE A 701 -1.00 -3.57 11.29
C ILE A 701 -0.89 -4.81 12.20
N PRO A 702 -1.40 -4.82 13.45
CA PRO A 702 -1.39 -6.01 14.31
C PRO A 702 -2.15 -7.22 13.75
N GLN A 703 -3.18 -6.99 12.93
CA GLN A 703 -3.93 -8.07 12.27
C GLN A 703 -3.01 -8.84 11.31
N ILE A 704 -2.15 -8.09 10.61
CA ILE A 704 -1.14 -8.61 9.67
C ILE A 704 -0.05 -9.40 10.40
N ILE A 705 0.35 -8.93 11.59
CA ILE A 705 1.27 -9.67 12.47
C ILE A 705 0.66 -11.00 12.89
N GLY A 706 -0.61 -11.00 13.29
CA GLY A 706 -1.31 -12.24 13.62
C GLY A 706 -1.48 -13.20 12.43
N ALA A 707 -1.65 -12.69 11.21
CA ALA A 707 -1.63 -13.50 9.99
C ALA A 707 -0.28 -14.24 9.84
N MET A 708 0.85 -13.58 10.10
CA MET A 708 2.17 -14.24 10.08
C MET A 708 2.31 -15.34 11.15
N GLU A 709 1.70 -15.18 12.33
CA GLU A 709 1.67 -16.24 13.34
C GLU A 709 0.78 -17.42 12.95
N ILE A 710 -0.36 -17.17 12.31
CA ILE A 710 -1.21 -18.23 11.74
C ILE A 710 -0.45 -18.98 10.64
N PHE A 711 0.22 -18.28 9.73
CA PHE A 711 1.08 -18.90 8.70
C PHE A 711 2.10 -19.86 9.31
N ARG A 712 2.79 -19.44 10.38
CA ARG A 712 3.76 -20.29 11.10
C ARG A 712 3.18 -21.57 11.66
N SER A 713 1.87 -21.62 11.88
CA SER A 713 1.16 -22.78 12.43
C SER A 713 0.42 -23.61 11.39
N THR A 714 0.09 -23.04 10.23
CA THR A 714 -0.73 -23.69 9.19
C THR A 714 0.01 -23.98 7.89
N GLU A 715 1.12 -23.30 7.64
CA GLU A 715 1.81 -23.26 6.35
C GLU A 715 0.95 -22.72 5.18
N ASP A 716 -0.18 -22.07 5.48
CA ASP A 716 -1.05 -21.44 4.48
C ASP A 716 -0.42 -20.15 3.94
N VAL A 717 0.19 -20.28 2.76
CA VAL A 717 0.97 -19.23 2.08
C VAL A 717 0.19 -17.94 1.84
N ARG A 718 -1.14 -17.96 1.87
CA ARG A 718 -1.97 -16.75 1.71
C ARG A 718 -1.65 -15.72 2.78
N TYR A 719 -1.49 -16.13 4.03
CA TYR A 719 -1.16 -15.21 5.13
C TYR A 719 0.25 -14.63 5.01
N TYR A 720 1.20 -15.40 4.47
CA TYR A 720 2.54 -14.90 4.18
C TYR A 720 2.51 -13.84 3.06
N HIS A 721 1.81 -14.11 1.96
CA HIS A 721 1.66 -13.15 0.86
C HIS A 721 0.96 -11.86 1.31
N LEU A 722 -0.11 -11.99 2.10
CA LEU A 722 -0.78 -10.86 2.73
C LEU A 722 0.19 -9.97 3.50
N ALA A 723 1.00 -10.57 4.38
CA ALA A 723 1.94 -9.84 5.22
C ALA A 723 3.07 -9.18 4.43
N LYS A 724 3.66 -9.92 3.48
CA LYS A 724 4.68 -9.41 2.55
C LYS A 724 4.15 -8.21 1.76
N ASN A 725 2.98 -8.35 1.13
CA ASN A 725 2.40 -7.33 0.28
C ASN A 725 1.99 -6.09 1.08
N PHE A 726 1.44 -6.27 2.29
CA PHE A 726 1.16 -5.16 3.19
C PHE A 726 2.41 -4.35 3.51
N TRP A 727 3.51 -5.03 3.87
CA TRP A 727 4.78 -4.37 4.17
C TRP A 727 5.30 -3.58 2.97
N GLU A 728 5.30 -4.20 1.78
CA GLU A 728 5.77 -3.59 0.54
C GLU A 728 4.98 -2.33 0.19
N LEU A 729 3.64 -2.40 0.20
CA LEU A 729 2.78 -1.26 -0.08
C LEU A 729 3.01 -0.13 0.92
N THR A 730 3.06 -0.47 2.21
CA THR A 730 3.26 0.49 3.30
C THR A 730 4.58 1.23 3.16
N VAL A 731 5.68 0.49 2.99
CA VAL A 731 7.04 1.03 2.95
C VAL A 731 7.32 1.80 1.65
N ASN A 732 6.63 1.52 0.54
CA ASN A 732 6.86 2.22 -0.71
C ASN A 732 5.95 3.44 -0.93
N ARG A 733 4.71 3.39 -0.43
CA ARG A 733 3.67 4.36 -0.83
C ARG A 733 3.19 5.27 0.29
N TYR A 734 3.36 4.86 1.55
CA TYR A 734 2.76 5.55 2.71
C TYR A 734 3.77 6.00 3.78
N MET A 735 4.99 5.45 3.76
CA MET A 735 6.00 5.74 4.77
C MET A 735 6.70 7.08 4.54
N TYR A 736 6.78 7.89 5.60
CA TYR A 736 7.60 9.10 5.72
C TYR A 736 9.06 8.78 6.08
N SER A 737 9.95 9.76 5.96
CA SER A 737 11.41 9.62 6.07
C SER A 737 11.89 9.14 7.43
N ILE A 738 11.07 9.25 8.49
CA ILE A 738 11.37 8.71 9.82
C ILE A 738 10.99 7.23 9.98
N GLY A 739 10.39 6.60 8.97
CA GLY A 739 9.88 5.22 9.02
C GLY A 739 8.42 5.09 9.52
N GLY A 740 7.80 6.21 9.91
CA GLY A 740 6.41 6.31 10.35
C GLY A 740 5.41 6.44 9.20
N VAL A 741 4.14 6.16 9.50
CA VAL A 741 3.02 6.19 8.55
C VAL A 741 1.81 6.89 9.15
N GLY A 742 0.92 7.34 8.28
CA GLY A 742 -0.39 7.85 8.67
C GLY A 742 -0.41 9.33 9.07
N ARG A 743 -1.63 9.88 9.08
CA ARG A 743 -1.94 11.26 9.47
C ARG A 743 -3.30 11.26 10.17
N GLY A 744 -3.30 11.65 11.45
CA GLY A 744 -4.46 11.46 12.33
C GLY A 744 -4.85 9.98 12.38
N GLU A 745 -3.85 9.12 12.62
CA GLU A 745 -3.98 7.64 12.76
C GLU A 745 -4.32 6.88 11.47
N ASN A 746 -4.82 7.54 10.42
CA ASN A 746 -5.23 6.88 9.20
C ASN A 746 -4.19 6.98 8.09
N PHE A 747 -4.08 5.92 7.28
CA PHE A 747 -3.44 6.00 5.97
C PHE A 747 -4.19 6.97 5.07
N ARG A 748 -3.44 7.75 4.28
CA ARG A 748 -3.99 8.75 3.34
C ARG A 748 -3.90 8.27 1.90
N GLU A 749 -3.96 9.15 0.92
CA GLU A 749 -3.73 8.81 -0.47
C GLU A 749 -2.31 8.25 -0.67
N ALA A 750 -2.22 7.10 -1.35
CA ALA A 750 -0.94 6.51 -1.70
C ALA A 750 -0.13 7.47 -2.60
N ASP A 751 1.18 7.53 -2.40
CA ASP A 751 2.12 8.36 -3.17
C ASP A 751 1.91 9.88 -3.03
N ILE A 752 1.05 10.33 -2.12
CA ILE A 752 0.88 11.73 -1.75
C ILE A 752 1.33 11.89 -0.29
N LEU A 753 2.57 12.34 -0.08
CA LEU A 753 3.15 12.49 1.25
C LEU A 753 3.31 13.97 1.62
N ALA A 754 3.94 14.77 0.77
CA ALA A 754 4.22 16.17 1.05
C ALA A 754 2.96 16.98 1.31
N ASN A 755 1.91 16.75 0.50
CA ASN A 755 0.61 17.42 0.67
C ASN A 755 -0.22 16.86 1.85
N HIS A 756 0.29 15.86 2.58
CA HIS A 756 -0.29 15.31 3.81
C HIS A 756 0.57 15.54 5.05
N ILE A 757 1.67 16.26 4.92
CA ILE A 757 2.44 16.74 6.07
C ILE A 757 1.66 17.91 6.70
N GLU A 758 1.31 17.75 7.97
CA GLU A 758 0.73 18.81 8.79
C GLU A 758 1.55 18.98 10.08
N SER A 759 1.25 20.03 10.85
CA SER A 759 2.11 20.44 11.96
C SER A 759 2.25 19.38 13.06
N GLY A 760 1.18 18.71 13.50
CA GLY A 760 1.21 17.95 14.76
C GLY A 760 0.78 16.48 14.73
N ARG A 761 0.23 15.96 13.63
CA ARG A 761 -0.60 14.73 13.69
C ARG A 761 -0.16 13.59 12.77
N ASN A 762 1.05 13.67 12.23
CA ASN A 762 1.63 12.59 11.43
C ASN A 762 2.29 11.55 12.33
N CYS A 763 2.37 10.31 11.84
CA CYS A 763 3.20 9.24 12.39
C CYS A 763 2.89 8.88 13.86
N GLU A 764 1.84 8.08 14.06
CA GLU A 764 1.56 7.44 15.36
C GLU A 764 2.70 6.45 15.72
N THR A 765 3.21 6.49 16.95
CA THR A 765 4.34 5.65 17.38
C THR A 765 4.01 4.16 17.38
N CYS A 766 2.78 3.75 17.75
CA CYS A 766 2.35 2.36 17.71
C CYS A 766 2.43 1.74 16.30
N ALA A 767 2.14 2.51 15.26
CA ALA A 767 2.19 2.03 13.89
C ALA A 767 3.63 1.62 13.50
N THR A 768 4.64 2.39 13.89
CA THR A 768 6.04 2.02 13.65
C THR A 768 6.46 0.82 14.51
N TYR A 769 6.10 0.76 15.78
CA TYR A 769 6.38 -0.42 16.61
C TYR A 769 5.86 -1.72 15.96
N ASN A 770 4.60 -1.71 15.50
CA ASN A 770 4.01 -2.89 14.88
C ASN A 770 4.63 -3.19 13.50
N MET A 771 4.98 -2.17 12.72
CA MET A 771 5.72 -2.38 11.47
C MET A 771 7.11 -2.96 11.69
N LEU A 772 7.83 -2.57 12.75
CA LEU A 772 9.12 -3.18 13.09
C LEU A 772 8.96 -4.65 13.46
N LYS A 773 7.94 -4.99 14.26
CA LYS A 773 7.60 -6.38 14.58
C LYS A 773 7.30 -7.20 13.32
N LEU A 774 6.45 -6.70 12.42
CA LEU A 774 6.17 -7.34 11.13
C LEU A 774 7.44 -7.54 10.28
N THR A 775 8.29 -6.51 10.22
CA THR A 775 9.55 -6.54 9.46
C THR A 775 10.49 -7.63 9.98
N GLY A 776 10.65 -7.72 11.30
CA GLY A 776 11.46 -8.76 11.94
C GLY A 776 10.91 -10.17 11.72
N MET A 777 9.60 -10.34 11.57
CA MET A 777 8.97 -11.63 11.21
C MET A 777 9.24 -12.01 9.76
N LEU A 778 9.09 -11.08 8.81
CA LEU A 778 9.34 -11.33 7.39
C LEU A 778 10.82 -11.62 7.11
N TYR A 779 11.72 -10.90 7.78
CA TYR A 779 13.17 -11.10 7.66
C TYR A 779 13.60 -12.54 7.97
N GLN A 780 12.97 -13.19 8.95
CA GLN A 780 13.27 -14.58 9.32
C GLN A 780 13.09 -15.58 8.17
N TYR A 781 12.28 -15.25 7.16
CA TYR A 781 12.03 -16.08 5.97
C TYR A 781 12.87 -15.66 4.75
N ALA A 782 13.45 -14.47 4.77
CA ALA A 782 14.20 -13.91 3.66
C ALA A 782 15.39 -13.06 4.16
N PRO A 783 16.36 -13.68 4.86
CA PRO A 783 17.51 -12.99 5.46
C PRO A 783 18.39 -12.28 4.42
N GLU A 784 18.44 -12.84 3.20
CA GLU A 784 19.16 -12.27 2.06
C GLU A 784 18.56 -10.96 1.55
N HIS A 785 17.30 -10.68 1.90
CA HIS A 785 16.62 -9.44 1.55
C HIS A 785 16.92 -8.34 2.58
N SER A 786 18.14 -7.80 2.52
CA SER A 786 18.62 -6.73 3.41
C SER A 786 17.72 -5.48 3.56
N PRO A 787 16.89 -5.07 2.56
CA PRO A 787 16.03 -3.89 2.72
C PRO A 787 15.02 -3.97 3.88
N TYR A 788 14.66 -5.17 4.35
CA TYR A 788 13.89 -5.30 5.59
C TYR A 788 14.63 -4.67 6.77
N MET A 789 15.93 -4.92 6.89
CA MET A 789 16.74 -4.38 8.00
C MET A 789 17.15 -2.92 7.78
N ASP A 790 17.15 -2.43 6.54
CA ASP A 790 17.23 -0.99 6.28
C ASP A 790 15.99 -0.25 6.79
N TYR A 791 14.79 -0.78 6.55
CA TYR A 791 13.57 -0.24 7.16
C TYR A 791 13.58 -0.38 8.69
N TYR A 792 14.06 -1.50 9.20
CA TYR A 792 14.12 -1.72 10.65
C TYR A 792 15.01 -0.65 11.32
N GLU A 793 16.23 -0.46 10.81
CA GLU A 793 17.15 0.59 11.27
C GLU A 793 16.50 1.98 11.17
N ARG A 794 15.85 2.26 10.04
CA ARG A 794 15.17 3.52 9.76
C ARG A 794 14.12 3.88 10.82
N GLY A 795 13.15 3.01 11.06
CA GLY A 795 12.07 3.24 12.02
C GLY A 795 12.56 3.24 13.47
N LEU A 796 13.52 2.36 13.78
CA LEU A 796 14.11 2.27 15.11
C LEU A 796 14.83 3.56 15.51
N LEU A 797 15.67 4.10 14.62
CA LEU A 797 16.49 5.27 14.90
C LEU A 797 15.72 6.59 14.89
N ASN A 798 14.86 6.76 13.90
CA ASN A 798 14.30 8.07 13.60
C ASN A 798 12.92 8.31 14.19
N HIS A 799 12.22 7.25 14.59
CA HIS A 799 10.92 7.32 15.24
C HIS A 799 10.96 6.72 16.65
N ILE A 800 11.37 5.47 16.84
CA ILE A 800 11.31 4.80 18.17
C ILE A 800 12.33 5.37 19.16
N ALA A 801 13.58 5.60 18.77
CA ALA A 801 14.54 6.25 19.66
C ALA A 801 14.15 7.72 19.94
N ALA A 802 13.47 8.36 18.99
CA ALA A 802 13.05 9.75 19.04
C ALA A 802 11.77 9.99 19.86
N SER A 803 11.02 8.93 20.20
CA SER A 803 9.70 9.01 20.82
C SER A 803 9.72 9.14 22.34
N GLN A 804 10.87 9.07 23.01
CA GLN A 804 10.97 9.22 24.46
C GLN A 804 11.73 10.49 24.84
N ASN A 805 11.21 11.29 25.77
CA ASN A 805 11.88 12.49 26.24
C ASN A 805 13.10 12.12 27.11
N PRO A 806 14.30 12.67 26.83
CA PRO A 806 15.46 12.49 27.70
C PRO A 806 15.37 13.31 28.99
N VAL A 807 14.50 14.33 29.04
CA VAL A 807 14.32 15.18 30.23
C VAL A 807 13.16 14.66 31.07
N THR A 808 13.47 14.07 32.21
CA THR A 808 12.47 13.66 33.20
C THR A 808 12.01 14.85 34.03
N LYS A 809 10.72 14.87 34.38
CA LYS A 809 10.12 15.88 35.27
C LYS A 809 9.18 15.17 36.25
N GLU A 810 8.86 15.82 37.36
CA GLU A 810 7.82 15.31 38.27
C GLU A 810 6.49 15.15 37.51
N GLY A 811 5.89 13.97 37.59
CA GLY A 811 4.68 13.61 36.84
C GLY A 811 4.90 13.24 35.37
N ALA A 812 6.14 13.23 34.87
CA ALA A 812 6.51 12.79 33.52
C ALA A 812 7.93 12.19 33.51
N LEU A 813 8.10 11.04 34.15
CA LEU A 813 9.36 10.31 34.28
C LEU A 813 9.73 9.49 33.03
N ASN A 814 8.75 9.16 32.19
CA ASN A 814 8.94 8.37 30.96
C ASN A 814 8.27 8.98 29.74
N GLY A 815 8.06 10.31 29.72
CA GLY A 815 7.22 10.94 28.71
C GLY A 815 7.52 10.46 27.29
N VAL A 816 6.53 9.83 26.66
CA VAL A 816 6.61 9.30 25.30
C VAL A 816 5.64 10.01 24.37
N THR A 817 5.96 10.06 23.08
CA THR A 817 5.12 10.66 22.05
C THR A 817 3.98 9.73 21.66
N TYR A 818 2.81 10.32 21.39
CA TYR A 818 1.74 9.63 20.66
C TYR A 818 1.95 9.76 19.14
N MET A 819 1.93 11.01 18.67
CA MET A 819 2.36 11.39 17.32
C MET A 819 3.80 11.89 17.39
N LEU A 820 4.65 11.45 16.47
CA LEU A 820 5.95 12.08 16.26
C LEU A 820 5.85 13.04 15.08
N PRO A 821 5.61 14.33 15.33
CA PRO A 821 5.26 15.26 14.27
C PRO A 821 6.44 15.53 13.33
N ILE A 822 6.15 15.79 12.06
CA ILE A 822 7.14 15.99 10.98
C ILE A 822 6.91 17.28 10.18
N GLY A 823 5.92 18.08 10.55
CA GLY A 823 5.57 19.32 9.86
C GLY A 823 6.53 20.48 10.17
N PRO A 824 6.44 21.58 9.39
CA PRO A 824 7.16 22.82 9.67
C PRO A 824 6.88 23.38 11.07
N GLY A 825 7.93 23.72 11.81
CA GLY A 825 7.82 24.35 13.14
C GLY A 825 7.20 23.44 14.21
N ALA A 826 7.11 22.14 13.93
CA ALA A 826 6.46 21.19 14.81
C ALA A 826 7.30 20.93 16.07
N GLN A 827 6.63 20.61 17.18
CA GLN A 827 7.27 20.23 18.42
C GLN A 827 6.66 18.95 18.96
N LYS A 828 7.51 18.03 19.44
CA LYS A 828 7.08 16.79 20.10
C LYS A 828 6.36 17.07 21.41
N GLU A 829 5.23 16.39 21.59
CA GLU A 829 4.46 16.34 22.84
C GLU A 829 4.67 14.99 23.51
N TYR A 830 4.72 14.98 24.85
CA TYR A 830 5.05 13.78 25.62
C TYR A 830 4.03 13.52 26.69
N SER A 831 3.82 12.24 26.98
CA SER A 831 2.91 11.79 28.01
C SER A 831 3.39 12.13 29.43
N ASN A 832 2.43 12.16 30.36
CA ASN A 832 2.62 12.12 31.80
C ASN A 832 2.53 10.66 32.33
N ASP A 833 2.78 10.49 33.62
CA ASP A 833 2.94 9.17 34.25
C ASP A 833 1.62 8.43 34.50
N TYR A 834 0.54 9.13 34.89
CA TYR A 834 -0.70 8.48 35.38
C TYR A 834 -2.02 9.02 34.81
N GLU A 835 -1.99 10.08 33.99
CA GLU A 835 -3.17 10.80 33.48
C GLU A 835 -3.38 10.68 31.95
N ASP A 836 -2.50 9.97 31.22
CA ASP A 836 -2.65 9.78 29.77
C ASP A 836 -3.04 8.34 29.38
N PHE A 837 -2.16 7.38 29.65
CA PHE A 837 -2.33 5.95 29.30
C PHE A 837 -2.89 5.69 27.89
N THR A 838 -2.43 6.45 26.91
CA THR A 838 -2.80 6.21 25.50
C THR A 838 -2.22 4.88 24.99
N CYS A 839 -2.66 4.40 23.82
CA CYS A 839 -2.07 3.23 23.17
C CYS A 839 -0.54 3.35 23.02
N CYS A 840 -0.04 4.53 22.60
CA CYS A 840 1.38 4.82 22.45
C CYS A 840 2.13 4.90 23.79
N HIS A 841 1.45 5.22 24.89
CA HIS A 841 2.03 5.10 26.23
C HIS A 841 2.27 3.63 26.58
N GLY A 842 1.29 2.76 26.31
CA GLY A 842 1.41 1.30 26.43
C GLY A 842 2.58 0.74 25.63
N THR A 843 2.60 0.99 24.32
CA THR A 843 3.70 0.58 23.44
C THR A 843 5.04 1.24 23.80
N GLY A 844 5.03 2.47 24.32
CA GLY A 844 6.21 3.17 24.83
C GLY A 844 6.91 2.43 25.96
N MET A 845 6.15 1.76 26.83
CA MET A 845 6.73 0.89 27.88
C MET A 845 7.45 -0.33 27.30
N GLU A 846 7.00 -0.85 26.16
CA GLU A 846 7.62 -2.02 25.51
C GLU A 846 8.81 -1.65 24.61
N ASN A 847 8.72 -0.54 23.87
CA ASN A 847 9.70 -0.12 22.87
C ASN A 847 11.14 -0.16 23.40
N HIS A 848 11.36 0.47 24.55
CA HIS A 848 12.70 0.77 25.02
C HIS A 848 13.38 -0.40 25.74
N VAL A 849 12.67 -1.50 25.99
CA VAL A 849 13.24 -2.72 26.59
C VAL A 849 13.51 -3.82 25.55
N ARG A 850 13.31 -3.52 24.25
CA ARG A 850 13.36 -4.48 23.13
C ARG A 850 14.40 -4.15 22.05
N TYR A 851 15.26 -3.16 22.28
CA TYR A 851 16.27 -2.72 21.30
C TYR A 851 17.20 -3.83 20.78
N THR A 852 17.39 -4.88 21.56
CA THR A 852 18.32 -5.97 21.25
C THR A 852 17.74 -7.05 20.33
N GLU A 853 16.43 -7.10 20.11
CA GLU A 853 15.73 -8.24 19.48
C GLU A 853 16.26 -8.62 18.09
N HIS A 854 16.66 -7.63 17.29
CA HIS A 854 17.05 -7.84 15.90
C HIS A 854 18.49 -7.43 15.60
N ILE A 855 19.34 -7.23 16.62
CA ILE A 855 20.78 -6.96 16.41
C ILE A 855 21.44 -8.14 15.69
N TYR A 856 21.19 -9.36 16.19
CA TYR A 856 21.78 -10.59 15.68
C TYR A 856 20.71 -11.63 15.29
N HIS A 857 20.94 -12.41 14.23
CA HIS A 857 20.14 -13.60 13.89
C HIS A 857 21.04 -14.80 13.57
N HIS A 858 20.56 -16.01 13.89
CA HIS A 858 21.22 -17.28 13.59
C HIS A 858 20.55 -17.99 12.42
N GLY A 859 21.35 -18.42 11.46
CA GLY A 859 20.95 -19.37 10.41
C GLY A 859 21.04 -20.82 10.89
N GLU A 860 20.38 -21.73 10.19
CA GLU A 860 20.45 -23.18 10.49
C GLU A 860 21.83 -23.80 10.21
N ASP A 861 22.69 -23.09 9.48
CA ASP A 861 24.03 -23.48 9.06
C ASP A 861 25.16 -22.89 9.95
N ASP A 862 24.85 -22.58 11.21
CA ASP A 862 25.72 -21.85 12.15
C ASP A 862 26.14 -20.44 11.67
N SER A 863 25.46 -19.87 10.67
CA SER A 863 25.67 -18.48 10.24
C SER A 863 25.13 -17.48 11.27
N LEU A 864 25.87 -16.40 11.51
CA LEU A 864 25.45 -15.28 12.35
C LEU A 864 25.32 -14.00 11.52
N TYR A 865 24.11 -13.45 11.47
CA TYR A 865 23.79 -12.19 10.83
C TYR A 865 23.92 -11.04 11.84
N LEU A 866 24.78 -10.06 11.56
CA LEU A 866 24.86 -8.78 12.28
C LEU A 866 24.07 -7.72 11.49
N ASN A 867 22.88 -7.39 11.98
CA ASN A 867 21.91 -6.54 11.28
C ASN A 867 21.92 -5.09 11.75
N LEU A 868 21.94 -4.86 13.06
CA LEU A 868 21.91 -3.49 13.61
C LEU A 868 23.25 -3.16 14.26
N PHE A 869 23.80 -2.00 13.93
CA PHE A 869 25.05 -1.51 14.53
C PHE A 869 24.79 -0.81 15.86
N LEU A 870 24.25 -1.57 16.82
CA LEU A 870 23.96 -1.11 18.18
C LEU A 870 24.99 -1.69 19.15
N PRO A 871 25.79 -0.84 19.82
CA PRO A 871 26.78 -1.28 20.78
C PRO A 871 26.20 -2.25 21.82
N SER A 872 26.75 -3.47 21.85
CA SER A 872 26.17 -4.58 22.59
C SER A 872 27.19 -5.68 22.89
N VAL A 873 26.89 -6.49 23.91
CA VAL A 873 27.62 -7.71 24.26
C VAL A 873 26.67 -8.89 24.09
N TYR A 874 27.05 -9.82 23.20
CA TYR A 874 26.32 -11.05 22.93
C TYR A 874 27.12 -12.26 23.40
N HIS A 875 26.62 -12.99 24.39
CA HIS A 875 27.22 -14.25 24.85
C HIS A 875 26.53 -15.44 24.19
N TRP A 876 27.13 -15.97 23.12
CA TRP A 876 26.62 -17.13 22.41
C TRP A 876 27.06 -18.42 23.11
N GLU A 877 26.29 -18.80 24.13
CA GLU A 877 26.56 -19.95 25.01
C GLU A 877 26.76 -21.25 24.22
N GLU A 878 25.95 -21.49 23.19
CA GLU A 878 25.99 -22.72 22.40
C GLU A 878 27.30 -22.91 21.60
N LYS A 879 27.99 -21.81 21.26
CA LYS A 879 29.31 -21.82 20.60
C LYS A 879 30.47 -21.55 21.56
N GLY A 880 30.20 -21.19 22.82
CA GLY A 880 31.22 -20.80 23.80
C GLY A 880 31.99 -19.55 23.39
N VAL A 881 31.30 -18.55 22.84
CA VAL A 881 31.91 -17.31 22.34
C VAL A 881 31.12 -16.07 22.78
N THR A 882 31.84 -15.01 23.14
CA THR A 882 31.30 -13.69 23.42
C THR A 882 31.69 -12.71 22.31
N LEU A 883 30.71 -12.05 21.73
CA LEU A 883 30.86 -11.03 20.70
C LEU A 883 30.54 -9.66 21.30
N SER A 884 31.51 -8.76 21.34
CA SER A 884 31.33 -7.40 21.84
C SER A 884 31.40 -6.42 20.67
N LEU A 885 30.27 -5.81 20.31
CA LEU A 885 30.22 -4.73 19.34
C LEU A 885 30.49 -3.41 20.06
N GLU A 886 31.73 -2.94 19.97
CA GLU A 886 32.24 -1.72 20.60
C GLU A 886 32.07 -0.51 19.65
N GLY A 887 31.67 0.64 20.20
CA GLY A 887 31.53 1.91 19.50
C GLY A 887 30.57 2.84 20.24
N ASP A 888 30.63 4.16 19.98
CA ASP A 888 29.68 5.13 20.54
C ASP A 888 28.63 5.46 19.49
N PHE A 889 27.38 5.06 19.68
CA PHE A 889 26.33 5.37 18.71
C PHE A 889 25.89 6.85 18.81
N PRO A 890 25.79 7.61 17.70
CA PRO A 890 26.07 7.21 16.31
C PRO A 890 27.58 7.14 16.02
N SER A 891 28.00 6.13 15.26
CA SER A 891 29.40 5.95 14.84
C SER A 891 29.51 5.64 13.35
N GLU A 892 30.62 6.08 12.74
CA GLU A 892 31.05 5.69 11.40
C GLU A 892 31.91 4.42 11.41
N SER A 893 32.25 3.90 12.59
CA SER A 893 33.07 2.68 12.74
C SER A 893 32.74 1.94 14.04
N PHE A 894 32.62 0.62 13.95
CA PHE A 894 32.38 -0.27 15.07
C PHE A 894 33.45 -1.36 15.11
N ARG A 895 33.81 -1.82 16.31
CA ARG A 895 34.72 -2.94 16.50
C ARG A 895 33.97 -4.13 17.06
N LEU A 896 33.86 -5.21 16.30
CA LEU A 896 33.33 -6.49 16.76
C LEU A 896 34.47 -7.32 17.33
N LYS A 897 34.62 -7.33 18.65
CA LYS A 897 35.61 -8.13 19.38
C LYS A 897 35.06 -9.53 19.68
N ILE A 898 35.92 -10.53 19.55
CA ILE A 898 35.58 -11.95 19.68
C ILE A 898 36.38 -12.52 20.85
N ASN A 899 35.69 -13.11 21.82
CA ASN A 899 36.31 -13.74 22.97
C ASN A 899 35.78 -15.16 23.15
N THR A 900 36.66 -16.15 23.30
CA THR A 900 36.27 -17.54 23.51
C THR A 900 36.19 -17.85 25.00
N ASP A 901 35.29 -18.76 25.39
CA ASP A 901 35.16 -19.17 26.80
C ASP A 901 36.41 -19.89 27.31
N GLU A 902 37.12 -20.61 26.43
CA GLU A 902 38.47 -21.12 26.69
C GLU A 902 39.50 -20.02 26.36
N PRO A 903 40.22 -19.46 27.35
CA PRO A 903 41.19 -18.41 27.10
C PRO A 903 42.30 -18.86 26.15
N GLY A 904 42.61 -18.05 25.13
CA GLY A 904 43.58 -18.40 24.08
C GLY A 904 43.10 -19.47 23.08
N GLY A 905 41.82 -19.87 23.15
CA GLY A 905 41.19 -20.77 22.19
C GLY A 905 41.00 -20.13 20.81
N THR A 906 40.44 -20.92 19.88
CA THR A 906 40.06 -20.44 18.55
C THR A 906 38.66 -20.91 18.19
N ILE A 907 37.95 -20.12 17.38
CA ILE A 907 36.57 -20.42 16.97
C ILE A 907 36.35 -20.08 15.49
N LEU A 908 35.69 -20.97 14.77
CA LEU A 908 35.25 -20.72 13.40
C LEU A 908 33.91 -19.98 13.42
N LEU A 909 33.85 -18.80 12.79
CA LEU A 909 32.62 -18.02 12.67
C LEU A 909 32.24 -17.77 11.20
N ASN A 910 30.97 -18.00 10.90
CA ASN A 910 30.32 -17.67 9.64
C ASN A 910 29.51 -16.38 9.85
N LEU A 911 30.11 -15.21 9.59
CA LEU A 911 29.48 -13.91 9.81
C LEU A 911 28.88 -13.34 8.53
N ASN A 912 27.64 -12.90 8.59
CA ASN A 912 26.96 -12.09 7.57
C ASN A 912 26.72 -10.69 8.14
N ILE A 913 27.58 -9.73 7.81
CA ILE A 913 27.47 -8.35 8.33
C ILE A 913 26.67 -7.51 7.33
N ARG A 914 25.52 -6.96 7.74
CA ARG A 914 24.67 -6.15 6.83
C ARG A 914 25.46 -5.00 6.24
N ILE A 915 25.26 -4.73 4.95
CA ILE A 915 25.76 -3.54 4.27
C ILE A 915 24.57 -2.58 4.09
N PRO A 916 24.46 -1.51 4.89
CA PRO A 916 23.35 -0.57 4.78
C PRO A 916 23.29 0.11 3.41
N TYR A 917 22.08 0.35 2.89
CA TYR A 917 21.87 1.00 1.59
C TYR A 917 22.60 2.36 1.46
N TRP A 918 22.75 3.10 2.57
CA TRP A 918 23.33 4.44 2.57
C TRP A 918 24.87 4.47 2.43
N CYS A 919 25.57 3.35 2.64
CA CYS A 919 27.04 3.25 2.58
C CYS A 919 27.58 2.10 1.71
N GLN A 920 26.81 1.50 0.79
CA GLN A 920 27.25 0.34 0.01
C GLN A 920 28.64 0.48 -0.64
N LYS A 921 28.94 1.63 -1.25
CA LYS A 921 30.24 1.88 -1.91
C LYS A 921 31.40 2.18 -0.95
N THR A 922 31.10 2.65 0.27
CA THR A 922 32.08 3.10 1.27
C THR A 922 32.24 2.15 2.44
N PHE A 923 31.39 1.13 2.54
CA PHE A 923 31.45 0.09 3.58
C PHE A 923 32.75 -0.70 3.49
N ARG A 924 33.45 -0.88 4.61
CA ARG A 924 34.73 -1.62 4.67
C ARG A 924 34.78 -2.48 5.92
N VAL A 925 35.45 -3.62 5.83
CA VAL A 925 35.76 -4.48 6.97
C VAL A 925 37.25 -4.75 7.03
N ALA A 926 37.85 -4.71 8.21
CA ALA A 926 39.24 -5.08 8.45
C ALA A 926 39.32 -6.10 9.59
N ALA A 927 40.20 -7.09 9.49
CA ALA A 927 40.48 -8.05 10.55
C ALA A 927 41.78 -7.68 11.25
N SER A 928 41.74 -7.39 12.55
CA SER A 928 42.92 -7.02 13.35
C SER A 928 43.80 -5.94 12.68
N ASN A 929 43.16 -4.93 12.09
CA ASN A 929 43.73 -3.81 11.30
C ASN A 929 44.22 -4.15 9.88
N GLU A 930 44.09 -5.38 9.40
CA GLU A 930 44.33 -5.73 8.01
C GLU A 930 43.03 -5.58 7.19
N PRO A 931 42.99 -4.69 6.18
CA PRO A 931 41.81 -4.53 5.33
C PRO A 931 41.45 -5.84 4.63
N LEU A 932 40.19 -6.26 4.74
CA LEU A 932 39.68 -7.39 3.97
C LEU A 932 39.27 -6.92 2.56
N PRO A 933 39.27 -7.81 1.55
CA PRO A 933 38.87 -7.46 0.20
C PRO A 933 37.47 -6.84 0.15
N PRO A 934 37.22 -5.88 -0.76
CA PRO A 934 35.86 -5.44 -1.01
C PRO A 934 35.01 -6.62 -1.48
N MET A 935 33.72 -6.60 -1.16
CA MET A 935 32.81 -7.68 -1.54
C MET A 935 32.72 -7.83 -3.06
N SER A 936 32.58 -9.07 -3.54
CA SER A 936 32.23 -9.37 -4.93
C SER A 936 30.75 -9.76 -5.06
N GLY A 937 29.97 -9.01 -5.84
CA GLY A 937 28.55 -9.27 -6.14
C GLY A 937 27.55 -8.32 -5.47
N ASP A 938 26.25 -8.46 -5.79
CA ASP A 938 25.15 -7.56 -5.39
C ASP A 938 24.52 -7.91 -4.03
N GLY A 939 25.29 -8.50 -3.10
CA GLY A 939 24.78 -8.98 -1.81
C GLY A 939 24.55 -7.85 -0.79
N GLY A 940 23.44 -7.91 -0.04
CA GLY A 940 23.18 -7.01 1.09
C GLY A 940 24.00 -7.29 2.36
N TYR A 941 24.92 -8.28 2.31
CA TYR A 941 25.72 -8.75 3.44
C TYR A 941 27.16 -9.01 3.04
N TYR A 942 28.08 -8.53 3.87
CA TYR A 942 29.49 -8.86 3.82
C TYR A 942 29.73 -10.20 4.53
N ARG A 943 30.14 -11.21 3.78
CA ARG A 943 30.30 -12.59 4.29
C ARG A 943 31.74 -12.88 4.70
N ILE A 944 31.89 -13.43 5.90
CA ILE A 944 33.18 -13.84 6.46
C ILE A 944 33.04 -15.26 6.97
N ASN A 945 33.86 -16.17 6.47
CA ASN A 945 34.05 -17.49 7.04
C ASN A 945 35.52 -17.58 7.46
N ARG A 946 35.78 -17.46 8.77
CA ARG A 946 37.14 -17.33 9.30
C ARG A 946 37.26 -17.91 10.70
N THR A 947 38.42 -18.50 10.99
CA THR A 947 38.83 -18.86 12.35
C THR A 947 39.42 -17.65 13.06
N PHE A 948 38.89 -17.33 14.23
CA PHE A 948 39.32 -16.23 15.09
C PHE A 948 39.97 -16.79 16.35
N ALA A 949 41.08 -16.19 16.79
CA ALA A 949 41.66 -16.43 18.09
C ALA A 949 40.98 -15.57 19.16
N ASP A 950 41.06 -16.00 20.41
CA ASP A 950 40.59 -15.21 21.55
C ASP A 950 41.21 -13.80 21.54
N GLY A 951 40.36 -12.77 21.56
CA GLY A 951 40.76 -11.37 21.52
C GLY A 951 40.90 -10.77 20.11
N ASP A 952 40.72 -11.55 19.05
CA ASP A 952 40.63 -11.01 17.69
C ASP A 952 39.45 -10.05 17.55
N PHE A 953 39.53 -9.14 16.58
CA PHE A 953 38.45 -8.22 16.28
C PHE A 953 38.31 -7.91 14.79
N LEU A 954 37.08 -7.59 14.40
CA LEU A 954 36.77 -6.99 13.11
C LEU A 954 36.46 -5.50 13.32
N THR A 955 37.05 -4.64 12.51
CA THR A 955 36.63 -3.23 12.40
C THR A 955 35.67 -3.12 11.23
N VAL A 956 34.42 -2.75 11.50
CA VAL A 956 33.37 -2.49 10.51
C VAL A 956 33.24 -0.98 10.33
N SER A 957 33.57 -0.48 9.14
CA SER A 957 33.47 0.94 8.80
C SER A 957 32.21 1.19 8.00
N THR A 958 31.35 2.08 8.51
CA THR A 958 30.08 2.50 7.92
C THR A 958 30.07 4.03 7.77
N PRO A 959 30.85 4.62 6.85
CA PRO A 959 30.99 6.08 6.74
C PRO A 959 29.66 6.76 6.37
N TYR A 960 29.35 7.88 7.04
CA TYR A 960 28.11 8.62 6.84
C TYR A 960 28.28 9.60 5.67
N ALA A 961 27.22 9.74 4.87
CA ALA A 961 27.18 10.67 3.74
C ALA A 961 25.81 11.35 3.67
N LEU A 962 25.78 12.58 3.16
CA LEU A 962 24.52 13.28 2.97
C LEU A 962 23.75 12.68 1.81
N HIS A 963 22.44 12.57 1.98
CA HIS A 963 21.51 12.27 0.90
C HIS A 963 20.13 12.84 1.21
N LEU A 964 19.26 12.84 0.22
CA LEU A 964 17.89 13.33 0.34
C LEU A 964 16.90 12.16 0.27
N CYS A 965 15.90 12.17 1.14
CA CYS A 965 14.78 11.24 1.12
C CYS A 965 13.54 11.99 0.62
N TYR A 966 13.22 11.82 -0.68
CA TYR A 966 12.12 12.52 -1.34
C TYR A 966 10.75 11.95 -0.98
N THR A 967 9.75 12.82 -1.00
CA THR A 967 8.35 12.42 -1.13
C THR A 967 8.02 12.06 -2.59
N ASN A 968 6.94 11.31 -2.81
CA ASN A 968 6.52 10.91 -4.16
C ASN A 968 5.77 12.04 -4.90
N ASP A 969 5.38 13.10 -4.19
CA ASP A 969 4.71 14.28 -4.70
C ASP A 969 5.51 15.57 -4.42
N ALA A 970 5.24 16.60 -5.23
CA ALA A 970 5.79 17.94 -5.06
C ALA A 970 4.91 18.79 -4.12
N TYR A 971 5.54 19.76 -3.45
CA TYR A 971 4.84 20.77 -2.65
C TYR A 971 5.05 22.15 -3.28
N GLU A 972 3.96 22.84 -3.64
CA GLU A 972 3.97 24.15 -4.31
C GLU A 972 4.86 24.19 -5.57
N GLY A 973 4.91 23.09 -6.34
CA GLY A 973 5.71 22.99 -7.56
C GLY A 973 7.21 22.73 -7.35
N TYR A 974 7.66 22.56 -6.10
CA TYR A 974 9.02 22.15 -5.77
C TYR A 974 9.05 20.68 -5.31
N PRO A 975 10.10 19.91 -5.67
CA PRO A 975 10.35 18.63 -5.00
C PRO A 975 10.45 18.81 -3.49
N ALA A 976 9.88 17.90 -2.71
CA ALA A 976 9.96 17.92 -1.25
C ALA A 976 10.78 16.72 -0.74
N ALA A 977 11.66 16.95 0.23
CA ALA A 977 12.51 15.90 0.80
C ALA A 977 12.94 16.18 2.25
N SER A 978 13.30 15.14 2.97
CA SER A 978 14.07 15.23 4.22
C SER A 978 15.57 15.11 3.94
N LEU A 979 16.38 15.81 4.74
CA LEU A 979 17.83 15.66 4.74
C LEU A 979 18.24 14.44 5.57
N MET A 980 19.14 13.62 5.02
CA MET A 980 19.67 12.42 5.65
C MET A 980 21.18 12.52 5.80
N TYR A 981 21.73 12.04 6.92
CA TYR A 981 23.17 11.85 7.11
C TYR A 981 23.44 10.44 7.63
N GLY A 982 23.92 9.55 6.74
CA GLY A 982 23.89 8.10 7.01
C GLY A 982 22.45 7.64 7.31
N PRO A 983 22.19 6.88 8.39
CA PRO A 983 20.84 6.43 8.72
C PRO A 983 19.96 7.51 9.39
N LEU A 984 20.52 8.69 9.67
CA LEU A 984 19.91 9.71 10.51
C LEU A 984 19.10 10.71 9.68
N VAL A 985 17.81 10.84 9.98
CA VAL A 985 16.99 11.96 9.52
C VAL A 985 17.43 13.21 10.27
N MET A 986 17.83 14.23 9.53
CA MET A 986 18.32 15.49 10.06
C MET A 986 17.19 16.51 10.05
N THR A 987 16.80 16.98 11.23
CA THR A 987 15.75 17.97 11.44
C THR A 987 16.37 19.35 11.68
N ALA A 988 15.87 20.37 11.00
CA ALA A 988 16.31 21.75 11.20
C ALA A 988 15.58 22.38 12.38
N LEU A 989 16.29 23.00 13.32
CA LEU A 989 15.69 23.72 14.44
C LEU A 989 15.14 25.07 13.97
N SER A 990 13.81 25.21 13.98
CA SER A 990 13.14 26.45 13.58
C SER A 990 11.71 26.46 14.09
N ALA A 991 11.26 27.64 14.54
CA ALA A 991 9.88 27.87 14.96
C ALA A 991 8.96 28.29 13.80
N SER A 992 9.50 28.46 12.58
CA SER A 992 8.70 28.85 11.42
C SER A 992 7.68 27.78 11.07
N THR A 993 6.43 28.16 10.84
CA THR A 993 5.39 27.24 10.33
C THR A 993 5.36 27.17 8.81
N ASP A 994 6.19 27.96 8.13
CA ASP A 994 6.32 27.92 6.67
C ASP A 994 7.35 26.86 6.25
N TRP A 995 7.11 26.26 5.09
CA TRP A 995 8.08 25.37 4.47
C TRP A 995 9.36 26.12 4.09
N ILE A 996 10.50 25.61 4.56
CA ILE A 996 11.83 26.14 4.22
C ILE A 996 12.26 25.58 2.86
N THR A 997 12.77 26.45 1.99
CA THR A 997 13.40 26.05 0.72
C THR A 997 14.91 25.99 0.88
N LEU A 998 15.49 24.81 0.70
CA LEU A 998 16.94 24.62 0.67
C LEU A 998 17.46 24.77 -0.77
N LYS A 999 18.38 25.70 -0.96
CA LYS A 999 19.12 25.87 -2.23
C LYS A 999 20.39 25.07 -2.13
N LEU A 1000 20.37 23.86 -2.66
CA LEU A 1000 21.45 22.88 -2.47
C LEU A 1000 22.32 22.79 -3.73
N PRO A 1001 23.65 22.81 -3.59
CA PRO A 1001 24.55 22.48 -4.68
C PRO A 1001 24.45 21.00 -5.04
N PRO A 1002 24.98 20.59 -6.21
CA PRO A 1002 25.00 19.19 -6.62
C PRO A 1002 25.67 18.22 -5.62
N VAL A 1003 26.72 18.68 -4.92
CA VAL A 1003 27.38 17.96 -3.83
C VAL A 1003 26.79 18.49 -2.54
N LEU A 1004 25.93 17.72 -1.87
CA LEU A 1004 25.21 18.21 -0.70
C LEU A 1004 26.16 18.72 0.38
N GLU A 1005 27.26 18.02 0.60
CA GLU A 1005 28.30 18.36 1.58
C GLU A 1005 28.88 19.77 1.39
N ASP A 1006 28.88 20.33 0.18
CA ASP A 1006 29.36 21.69 -0.08
C ASP A 1006 28.42 22.77 0.50
N ALA A 1007 27.17 22.43 0.83
CA ALA A 1007 26.19 23.33 1.44
C ALA A 1007 26.21 23.32 2.96
N PHE A 1008 26.88 22.36 3.61
CA PHE A 1008 26.79 22.18 5.06
C PHE A 1008 28.14 22.19 5.74
N ASP A 1009 28.27 22.95 6.84
CA ASP A 1009 29.35 22.74 7.80
C ASP A 1009 28.99 21.59 8.74
N ILE A 1010 29.72 20.48 8.66
CA ILE A 1010 29.47 19.24 9.40
C ILE A 1010 30.40 19.18 10.61
N GLN A 1011 29.82 19.22 11.80
CA GLN A 1011 30.55 19.15 13.05
C GLN A 1011 30.22 17.86 13.80
N TRP A 1012 31.25 17.08 14.13
CA TRP A 1012 31.14 15.89 14.98
C TRP A 1012 31.63 16.20 16.39
N LYS A 1013 30.69 16.27 17.34
CA LYS A 1013 30.99 16.28 18.78
C LYS A 1013 30.55 14.95 19.40
N LYS A 1014 29.42 14.95 20.11
CA LYS A 1014 28.76 13.73 20.61
C LYS A 1014 27.77 13.14 19.60
N LEU A 1015 27.22 13.99 18.74
CA LEU A 1015 26.31 13.67 17.65
C LEU A 1015 26.65 14.60 16.47
N PRO A 1016 26.30 14.22 15.23
CA PRO A 1016 26.53 15.08 14.08
C PRO A 1016 25.58 16.27 14.07
N THR A 1017 26.13 17.47 13.92
CA THR A 1017 25.38 18.71 13.71
C THR A 1017 25.77 19.27 12.35
N LEU A 1018 24.78 19.64 11.53
CA LEU A 1018 25.00 20.24 10.21
C LEU A 1018 24.50 21.68 10.23
N TRP A 1019 25.25 22.60 9.65
CA TRP A 1019 24.84 24.01 9.52
C TRP A 1019 24.66 24.38 8.06
N TYR A 1020 23.47 24.87 7.72
CA TYR A 1020 23.17 25.48 6.43
C TYR A 1020 22.91 26.97 6.67
N ASP A 1021 23.88 27.82 6.36
CA ASP A 1021 23.92 29.22 6.81
C ASP A 1021 23.74 29.33 8.34
N ASP A 1022 22.62 29.87 8.81
CA ASP A 1022 22.25 30.00 10.23
C ASP A 1022 21.32 28.89 10.74
N LEU A 1023 20.91 27.97 9.86
CA LEU A 1023 19.98 26.89 10.18
C LEU A 1023 20.72 25.66 10.71
N GLU A 1024 20.48 25.33 11.97
CA GLU A 1024 21.07 24.17 12.66
C GLU A 1024 20.24 22.90 12.41
N PHE A 1025 20.89 21.86 11.88
CA PHE A 1025 20.32 20.52 11.71
C PHE A 1025 20.91 19.54 12.71
N ILE A 1026 20.04 18.78 13.37
CA ILE A 1026 20.41 17.72 14.30
C ILE A 1026 19.61 16.45 13.99
N PRO A 1027 20.04 15.25 14.44
CA PRO A 1027 19.28 14.02 14.27
C PRO A 1027 17.89 14.13 14.90
N SER A 1028 16.87 13.54 14.27
CA SER A 1028 15.47 13.54 14.75
C SER A 1028 15.34 13.12 16.22
N TYR A 1029 16.12 12.12 16.67
CA TYR A 1029 16.12 11.67 18.06
C TYR A 1029 16.75 12.66 19.05
N ALA A 1030 17.33 13.79 18.61
CA ALA A 1030 17.88 14.83 19.47
C ALA A 1030 17.00 16.09 19.53
N ALA A 1031 16.01 16.21 18.64
CA ALA A 1031 15.07 17.34 18.57
C ALA A 1031 13.95 17.22 19.62
N HIS A 1032 14.30 17.30 20.90
CA HIS A 1032 13.35 17.30 22.02
C HIS A 1032 13.08 18.72 22.51
N ASN A 1033 11.82 19.00 22.88
CA ASN A 1033 11.37 20.26 23.50
C ASN A 1033 11.75 21.54 22.70
N ARG A 1034 11.90 21.42 21.38
CA ARG A 1034 12.23 22.50 20.46
C ARG A 1034 11.40 22.34 19.19
N PRO A 1035 10.97 23.43 18.54
CA PRO A 1035 10.32 23.35 17.24
C PRO A 1035 11.33 23.05 16.14
N TYR A 1036 10.91 22.27 15.13
CA TYR A 1036 11.78 21.84 14.03
C TYR A 1036 11.03 21.61 12.71
N HIS A 1037 11.80 21.44 11.64
CA HIS A 1037 11.35 20.99 10.31
C HIS A 1037 12.00 19.65 9.97
N THR A 1038 11.20 18.69 9.51
CA THR A 1038 11.70 17.40 9.00
C THR A 1038 11.78 17.39 7.47
N TYR A 1039 10.96 18.19 6.79
CA TYR A 1039 10.86 18.23 5.34
C TYR A 1039 11.04 19.64 4.79
N PHE A 1040 11.61 19.72 3.58
CA PHE A 1040 12.04 20.95 2.94
C PHE A 1040 11.67 20.93 1.46
N LYS A 1041 11.43 22.12 0.88
CA LYS A 1041 11.39 22.31 -0.57
C LYS A 1041 12.82 22.28 -1.10
N ILE A 1042 13.10 21.50 -2.13
CA ILE A 1042 14.45 21.35 -2.68
C ILE A 1042 14.59 22.15 -3.97
N HIS A 1043 15.57 23.03 -3.99
CA HIS A 1043 16.01 23.74 -5.18
C HIS A 1043 17.49 23.41 -5.45
N LEU A 1044 17.75 22.51 -6.39
CA LEU A 1044 19.12 22.20 -6.82
C LEU A 1044 19.66 23.32 -7.71
N ALA A 1045 20.81 23.87 -7.33
CA ALA A 1045 21.48 25.01 -7.98
C ALA A 1045 22.39 24.62 -9.15
#